data_AF-A0A7W7U8Q3-F1
#
_entry.id   AF-A0A7W7U8Q3-F1
#
_cell.length_a   1.000
_cell.length_b   1.000
_cell.length_c   1.000
_cell.angle_alpha   90.00
_cell.angle_beta   90.00
_cell.angle_gamma   90.00
#
_symmetry.space_group_name_H-M   'P 1'
#
loop_
_entity.id
_entity.type
_entity.pdbx_description
1 polymer ?
#
loop_
_entity_poly.entity_id
_entity_poly.type
_entity_poly.pdbx_seq_one_letter_code
_entity_poly.pdbx_strand_id
1 'polypeptide(L)'
;MVTRFMILHRFRRAVGGLLALVIAFTLVPTALVGPAYATEGYYSELGSRYANLIESVRNRFAAEGSAATSSTGSRAFTPRDLGQSGRYLLVSLDTLAFEGDHVQLVVSSSDLYVQGYYLPDAGQNGTVFWFSDARLDSSTAFDQNRLPRQVMLGFASSYQGMGNSELALTINGGRIQTAISQLAQSNPDSPPSSFAMGNSLAIMVVAIVEAARNRGVQQQVHRSITSEANTSRESFDTRRWADVIRGWEHMSREFRAGSSWTFNDQGVIRTVTLHMMRLWLALLANPNRTSQPMCSGDPSTGSSPECPQPGPDVPDAPKASTDAAYSYIADDQDEFGTDGLGVPRSYTGGFFGPGDRFGDGGYQSSFTYDNAVTIIALVKGARPDLSRAARLGDSLLYAQGHDPENDGRIRASYLPDPFVTTLGRDYPAGTPYIGGWSVYTGNMAWAGMAFCHLYEATGNGDYLDGALRAADWIQSNSADDRGAGGYTGGYADTSAAEDGSGMVERTWKATEHNIDVGAFFSMLNRLTGDQAWKDRSDHAFAFVKTMLSADGNHLWTGTGLDGVTVNEDAVPEDVQTWSYLATLDPAYERVVDWAAGRMAATDGPADATTGEPMFKGVSFGAMDTSKVWFEGTAHLLTAYHVRNGTGDAAKAAVLQKTLENAQTSAPHNDGRAIVAASGDGLDTGQGDLYYASRHTGATAWYLLAGVGANPFRL
;
A
#
# COMPACT_ATOMS: atom_id res chain seq x y z
N MET A 1 -19.62 -36.22 -28.92
CA MET A 1 -19.92 -36.91 -27.64
C MET A 1 -18.72 -37.63 -27.01
N VAL A 2 -17.70 -38.06 -27.78
CA VAL A 2 -16.51 -38.75 -27.24
C VAL A 2 -15.53 -37.83 -26.47
N THR A 3 -15.49 -36.54 -26.77
CA THR A 3 -14.57 -35.57 -26.12
C THR A 3 -14.97 -35.18 -24.69
N ARG A 4 -16.25 -35.33 -24.31
CA ARG A 4 -16.73 -35.01 -22.94
C ARG A 4 -16.42 -36.11 -21.92
N PHE A 5 -16.17 -37.35 -22.35
CA PHE A 5 -15.93 -38.47 -21.43
C PHE A 5 -14.47 -38.58 -20.94
N MET A 6 -13.50 -38.12 -21.73
CA MET A 6 -12.07 -38.13 -21.32
C MET A 6 -11.72 -37.07 -20.27
N ILE A 7 -12.42 -35.93 -20.27
CA ILE A 7 -12.19 -34.84 -19.31
C ILE A 7 -12.70 -35.22 -17.92
N LEU A 8 -13.86 -35.91 -17.83
CA LEU A 8 -14.43 -36.36 -16.57
C LEU A 8 -13.60 -37.46 -15.88
N HIS A 9 -12.89 -38.27 -16.67
CA HIS A 9 -12.06 -39.37 -16.14
C HIS A 9 -10.72 -38.89 -15.58
N ARG A 10 -10.13 -37.83 -16.15
CA ARG A 10 -8.92 -37.19 -15.61
C ARG A 10 -9.22 -36.34 -14.36
N PHE A 11 -10.40 -35.74 -14.28
CA PHE A 11 -10.84 -34.96 -13.12
C PHE A 11 -11.10 -35.82 -11.88
N ARG A 12 -11.68 -37.02 -12.05
CA ARG A 12 -11.89 -37.98 -10.94
C ARG A 12 -10.61 -38.52 -10.32
N ARG A 13 -9.50 -38.63 -11.07
CA ARG A 13 -8.20 -39.03 -10.52
C ARG A 13 -7.53 -37.92 -9.72
N ALA A 14 -7.75 -36.65 -10.08
CA ALA A 14 -7.21 -35.51 -9.34
C ALA A 14 -7.95 -35.29 -8.01
N VAL A 15 -9.27 -35.47 -7.99
CA VAL A 15 -10.09 -35.30 -6.77
C VAL A 15 -9.93 -36.49 -5.80
N GLY A 16 -9.67 -37.70 -6.30
CA GLY A 16 -9.48 -38.89 -5.47
C GLY A 16 -8.21 -38.90 -4.59
N GLY A 17 -7.23 -38.05 -4.88
CA GLY A 17 -5.98 -37.94 -4.09
C GLY A 17 -6.07 -37.01 -2.87
N LEU A 18 -7.09 -36.15 -2.80
CA LEU A 18 -7.12 -35.06 -1.81
C LEU A 18 -7.80 -35.43 -0.47
N LEU A 19 -8.39 -36.64 -0.36
CA LEU A 19 -9.22 -37.00 0.81
C LEU A 19 -8.51 -37.88 1.86
N ALA A 20 -7.18 -38.01 1.80
CA ALA A 20 -6.45 -38.98 2.64
C ALA A 20 -5.51 -38.38 3.71
N LEU A 21 -5.54 -37.08 3.99
CA LEU A 21 -4.59 -36.47 4.95
C LEU A 21 -5.27 -35.58 6.01
N VAL A 22 -6.06 -36.20 6.87
CA VAL A 22 -6.43 -35.68 8.20
C VAL A 22 -6.10 -36.80 9.19
N ILE A 23 -5.52 -36.47 10.36
CA ILE A 23 -4.99 -37.32 11.49
C ILE A 23 -3.44 -37.14 11.59
N ALA A 24 -2.74 -36.77 12.68
CA ALA A 24 -2.90 -36.82 14.14
C ALA A 24 -2.03 -35.78 14.91
N PHE A 25 -2.13 -35.84 16.26
CA PHE A 25 -1.84 -34.93 17.38
C PHE A 25 -0.39 -34.85 18.00
N THR A 26 -0.21 -33.79 18.83
CA THR A 26 0.48 -33.63 20.18
C THR A 26 2.02 -33.47 20.40
N LEU A 27 2.41 -32.27 20.91
CA LEU A 27 2.96 -31.84 22.25
C LEU A 27 4.36 -32.24 22.87
N VAL A 28 5.00 -31.21 23.50
CA VAL A 28 5.99 -31.08 24.66
C VAL A 28 7.54 -31.23 24.41
N PRO A 29 8.51 -30.70 25.24
CA PRO A 29 8.90 -29.33 25.69
C PRO A 29 10.43 -28.94 25.61
N THR A 30 10.78 -27.67 25.95
CA THR A 30 12.01 -27.07 26.60
C THR A 30 13.43 -27.41 26.09
N ALA A 31 14.50 -26.60 26.15
CA ALA A 31 14.84 -25.24 26.59
C ALA A 31 16.31 -24.98 26.15
N LEU A 32 16.75 -23.72 26.02
CA LEU A 32 17.95 -23.14 26.66
C LEU A 32 18.33 -21.78 26.05
N VAL A 33 18.54 -20.82 26.94
CA VAL A 33 18.94 -19.43 26.73
C VAL A 33 20.46 -19.32 26.59
N GLY A 34 20.94 -18.40 25.75
CA GLY A 34 22.32 -17.89 25.67
C GLY A 34 22.36 -16.58 24.87
N PRO A 35 23.32 -15.68 25.12
CA PRO A 35 23.04 -14.33 25.60
C PRO A 35 22.80 -13.27 24.51
N ALA A 36 21.98 -12.30 24.89
CA ALA A 36 21.67 -11.06 24.19
C ALA A 36 22.91 -10.19 23.95
N TYR A 37 23.11 -9.79 22.69
CA TYR A 37 23.75 -8.53 22.32
C TYR A 37 23.16 -8.06 20.96
N ALA A 38 22.45 -6.93 21.00
CA ALA A 38 22.10 -6.00 19.90
C ALA A 38 21.42 -6.57 18.63
N THR A 39 20.08 -6.54 18.52
CA THR A 39 19.39 -7.08 17.31
C THR A 39 18.07 -6.44 16.82
N GLU A 40 17.44 -5.45 17.44
CA GLU A 40 16.11 -4.98 16.92
C GLU A 40 16.17 -4.20 15.59
N GLY A 41 17.26 -3.46 15.31
CA GLY A 41 17.37 -2.62 14.11
C GLY A 41 17.75 -3.37 12.82
N TYR A 42 18.59 -4.40 12.95
CA TYR A 42 19.19 -5.10 11.79
C TYR A 42 18.17 -5.92 10.98
N TYR A 43 17.22 -6.55 11.67
CA TYR A 43 16.27 -7.46 11.05
C TYR A 43 15.09 -6.74 10.36
N SER A 44 14.69 -5.55 10.84
CA SER A 44 13.65 -4.71 10.21
C SER A 44 14.15 -4.00 8.93
N GLU A 45 15.42 -3.58 8.94
CA GLU A 45 16.10 -2.99 7.79
C GLU A 45 16.36 -4.02 6.67
N LEU A 46 16.83 -5.22 7.03
CA LEU A 46 17.00 -6.33 6.08
C LEU A 46 15.68 -6.73 5.41
N GLY A 47 14.57 -6.74 6.17
CA GLY A 47 13.22 -6.99 5.64
C GLY A 47 12.79 -5.95 4.60
N SER A 48 13.01 -4.66 4.88
CA SER A 48 12.66 -3.55 4.00
C SER A 48 13.53 -3.52 2.74
N ARG A 49 14.85 -3.69 2.87
CA ARG A 49 15.79 -3.81 1.75
C ARG A 49 15.44 -5.00 0.85
N TYR A 50 15.07 -6.12 1.45
CA TYR A 50 14.59 -7.30 0.76
C TYR A 50 13.28 -7.04 0.00
N ALA A 51 12.27 -6.46 0.64
CA ALA A 51 10.98 -6.15 0.00
C ALA A 51 11.17 -5.24 -1.24
N ASN A 52 11.99 -4.20 -1.11
CA ASN A 52 12.32 -3.27 -2.21
C ASN A 52 13.06 -3.98 -3.36
N LEU A 53 13.99 -4.88 -3.05
CA LEU A 53 14.70 -5.68 -4.05
C LEU A 53 13.73 -6.56 -4.84
N ILE A 54 12.81 -7.26 -4.15
CA ILE A 54 11.83 -8.13 -4.79
C ILE A 54 10.87 -7.34 -5.67
N GLU A 55 10.42 -6.17 -5.22
CA GLU A 55 9.53 -5.30 -6.00
C GLU A 55 10.24 -4.74 -7.24
N SER A 56 11.52 -4.35 -7.11
CA SER A 56 12.33 -3.89 -8.25
C SER A 56 12.50 -4.98 -9.33
N VAL A 57 12.73 -6.23 -8.93
CA VAL A 57 12.81 -7.38 -9.85
C VAL A 57 11.45 -7.62 -10.54
N ARG A 58 10.35 -7.50 -9.79
CA ARG A 58 8.98 -7.67 -10.31
C ARG A 58 8.61 -6.59 -11.33
N ASN A 59 8.91 -5.33 -11.05
CA ASN A 59 8.58 -4.20 -11.92
C ASN A 59 9.37 -4.25 -13.24
N ARG A 60 10.65 -4.64 -13.18
CA ARG A 60 11.46 -4.87 -14.38
C ARG A 60 10.96 -6.04 -15.23
N PHE A 61 10.51 -7.12 -14.59
CA PHE A 61 9.87 -8.23 -15.30
C PHE A 61 8.58 -7.83 -16.00
N ALA A 62 7.75 -7.00 -15.37
CA ALA A 62 6.51 -6.50 -15.94
C ALA A 62 6.75 -5.58 -17.16
N ALA A 63 7.75 -4.69 -17.07
CA ALA A 63 8.08 -3.70 -18.11
C ALA A 63 8.56 -4.30 -19.44
N GLU A 64 9.22 -5.46 -19.45
CA GLU A 64 9.66 -6.11 -20.69
C GLU A 64 8.56 -6.92 -21.41
N GLY A 65 7.42 -7.13 -20.75
CA GLY A 65 6.17 -7.51 -21.44
C GLY A 65 5.66 -6.43 -22.41
N SER A 66 6.17 -5.20 -22.29
CA SER A 66 5.83 -4.00 -23.05
C SER A 66 7.07 -3.23 -23.54
N ALA A 67 7.98 -3.91 -24.24
CA ALA A 67 9.08 -3.39 -25.09
C ALA A 67 9.69 -1.97 -24.81
N ALA A 68 10.87 -1.97 -24.17
CA ALA A 68 12.12 -1.23 -24.42
C ALA A 68 12.14 0.30 -24.72
N THR A 69 12.84 1.10 -23.88
CA THR A 69 14.05 1.90 -24.28
C THR A 69 14.75 2.67 -23.14
N SER A 70 16.09 2.54 -23.17
CA SER A 70 17.20 3.45 -22.75
C SER A 70 17.38 3.99 -21.33
N SER A 71 18.63 3.81 -20.88
CA SER A 71 19.25 4.18 -19.62
C SER A 71 19.99 5.52 -19.65
N THR A 72 20.14 6.17 -18.49
CA THR A 72 21.35 6.88 -18.03
C THR A 72 21.31 6.99 -16.51
N GLY A 73 22.48 6.96 -15.86
CA GLY A 73 22.63 6.42 -14.51
C GLY A 73 22.81 7.40 -13.35
N SER A 74 22.60 6.86 -12.15
CA SER A 74 23.27 7.22 -10.90
C SER A 74 23.29 5.97 -9.99
N ARG A 75 24.27 5.87 -9.08
CA ARG A 75 24.57 4.67 -8.28
C ARG A 75 23.59 4.51 -7.10
N ALA A 76 22.50 3.74 -7.25
CA ALA A 76 21.79 3.03 -6.16
C ALA A 76 20.70 2.08 -6.73
N PHE A 77 20.67 0.83 -6.23
CA PHE A 77 19.57 -0.16 -6.30
C PHE A 77 18.75 -0.27 -7.62
N THR A 78 19.34 -0.81 -8.70
CA THR A 78 18.58 -1.14 -9.91
C THR A 78 19.06 -2.45 -10.52
N PRO A 79 18.17 -3.40 -10.88
CA PRO A 79 18.49 -4.46 -11.81
C PRO A 79 18.99 -3.83 -13.11
N ARG A 80 20.28 -4.01 -13.41
CA ARG A 80 20.88 -3.44 -14.62
C ARG A 80 20.69 -4.38 -15.78
N ASP A 81 20.38 -3.84 -16.96
CA ASP A 81 20.28 -4.65 -18.16
C ASP A 81 21.67 -5.10 -18.60
N LEU A 82 21.77 -6.36 -18.99
CA LEU A 82 22.98 -6.95 -19.54
C LEU A 82 23.02 -6.83 -21.06
N GLY A 83 24.06 -6.17 -21.56
CA GLY A 83 24.32 -6.03 -22.99
C GLY A 83 23.38 -5.06 -23.71
N GLN A 84 23.46 -5.02 -25.04
CA GLN A 84 22.67 -4.09 -25.86
C GLN A 84 21.19 -4.50 -26.02
N SER A 85 20.81 -5.69 -25.53
CA SER A 85 19.53 -6.33 -25.87
C SER A 85 18.46 -6.32 -24.78
N GLY A 86 18.79 -5.94 -23.53
CA GLY A 86 17.83 -5.95 -22.41
C GLY A 86 17.43 -7.34 -21.89
N ARG A 87 17.71 -8.42 -22.64
CA ARG A 87 17.19 -9.79 -22.39
C ARG A 87 17.53 -10.43 -21.03
N TYR A 88 18.46 -9.84 -20.28
CA TYR A 88 18.86 -10.33 -18.96
C TYR A 88 19.04 -9.17 -17.99
N LEU A 89 18.61 -9.41 -16.75
CA LEU A 89 18.73 -8.51 -15.62
C LEU A 89 19.89 -8.97 -14.71
N LEU A 90 20.73 -8.03 -14.29
CA LEU A 90 21.67 -8.22 -13.19
C LEU A 90 21.03 -7.77 -11.89
N VAL A 91 20.68 -8.74 -11.04
CA VAL A 91 20.13 -8.47 -9.71
C VAL A 91 21.28 -8.49 -8.71
N SER A 92 21.70 -7.31 -8.25
CA SER A 92 22.75 -7.19 -7.24
C SER A 92 22.27 -7.70 -5.88
N LEU A 93 23.10 -8.50 -5.23
CA LEU A 93 22.86 -9.10 -3.91
C LEU A 93 23.56 -8.34 -2.79
N ASP A 94 24.31 -7.28 -3.11
CA ASP A 94 25.09 -6.44 -2.19
C ASP A 94 24.22 -5.91 -1.04
N THR A 95 22.93 -5.73 -1.32
CA THR A 95 21.91 -5.20 -0.40
C THR A 95 21.52 -6.20 0.69
N LEU A 96 21.90 -7.47 0.52
CA LEU A 96 21.67 -8.58 1.43
C LEU A 96 22.99 -9.16 1.96
N ALA A 97 24.13 -8.55 1.63
CA ALA A 97 25.49 -9.05 1.87
C ALA A 97 26.33 -8.08 2.72
N PHE A 98 27.49 -8.53 3.20
CA PHE A 98 28.48 -7.69 3.89
C PHE A 98 29.40 -6.96 2.89
N GLU A 99 30.07 -5.90 3.32
CA GLU A 99 31.02 -5.13 2.50
C GLU A 99 32.05 -6.03 1.80
N GLY A 100 32.13 -5.94 0.47
CA GLY A 100 33.11 -6.64 -0.36
C GLY A 100 32.58 -7.86 -1.12
N ASP A 101 31.41 -8.41 -0.77
CA ASP A 101 30.79 -9.55 -1.45
C ASP A 101 29.87 -9.08 -2.59
N HIS A 102 30.46 -8.54 -3.66
CA HIS A 102 29.74 -8.06 -4.84
C HIS A 102 29.28 -9.22 -5.73
N VAL A 103 28.07 -9.73 -5.50
CA VAL A 103 27.50 -10.83 -6.31
C VAL A 103 26.24 -10.34 -7.01
N GLN A 104 26.11 -10.66 -8.30
CA GLN A 104 24.91 -10.30 -9.06
C GLN A 104 24.31 -11.55 -9.71
N LEU A 105 23.02 -11.81 -9.54
CA LEU A 105 22.34 -12.88 -10.29
C LEU A 105 22.08 -12.43 -11.72
N VAL A 106 22.35 -13.30 -12.68
CA VAL A 106 21.98 -13.11 -14.08
C VAL A 106 20.63 -13.78 -14.30
N VAL A 107 19.58 -12.99 -14.49
CA VAL A 107 18.19 -13.46 -14.57
C VAL A 107 17.63 -13.13 -15.94
N SER A 108 16.97 -14.06 -16.62
CA SER A 108 16.27 -13.71 -17.86
C SER A 108 15.10 -12.77 -17.54
N SER A 109 15.03 -11.66 -18.25
CA SER A 109 13.94 -10.69 -18.11
C SER A 109 12.59 -11.21 -18.62
N SER A 110 12.57 -12.28 -19.42
CA SER A 110 11.36 -12.78 -20.09
C SER A 110 10.61 -13.86 -19.32
N ASP A 111 11.31 -14.61 -18.47
CA ASP A 111 10.74 -15.72 -17.73
C ASP A 111 11.25 -15.81 -16.28
N LEU A 112 12.13 -14.91 -15.85
CA LEU A 112 12.81 -14.88 -14.55
C LEU A 112 13.70 -16.09 -14.26
N TYR A 113 14.06 -16.92 -15.25
CA TYR A 113 15.01 -18.01 -14.97
C TYR A 113 16.41 -17.46 -14.73
N VAL A 114 17.01 -17.87 -13.61
CA VAL A 114 18.41 -17.57 -13.30
C VAL A 114 19.30 -18.34 -14.27
N GLN A 115 20.08 -17.61 -15.05
CA GLN A 115 21.07 -18.15 -16.00
C GLN A 115 22.40 -18.42 -15.31
N GLY A 116 22.66 -17.77 -14.18
CA GLY A 116 23.91 -17.84 -13.46
C GLY A 116 24.10 -16.65 -12.52
N TYR A 117 25.34 -16.34 -12.22
CA TYR A 117 25.73 -15.17 -11.45
C TYR A 117 27.01 -14.54 -12.01
N TYR A 118 27.20 -13.27 -11.71
CA TYR A 118 28.30 -12.44 -12.16
C TYR A 118 29.06 -11.90 -10.95
N LEU A 119 30.39 -12.01 -11.01
CA LEU A 119 31.33 -11.42 -10.07
C LEU A 119 32.09 -10.29 -10.78
N PRO A 120 31.91 -9.02 -10.36
CA PRO A 120 32.72 -7.91 -10.85
C PRO A 120 34.15 -8.00 -10.30
N ASP A 121 35.15 -7.68 -11.11
CA ASP A 121 36.56 -7.59 -10.69
C ASP A 121 37.03 -6.12 -10.82
N ALA A 122 37.85 -5.65 -9.89
CA ALA A 122 38.34 -4.28 -9.86
C ALA A 122 39.45 -4.09 -10.91
N GLY A 123 39.05 -3.93 -12.18
CA GLY A 123 39.95 -3.62 -13.30
C GLY A 123 39.99 -4.65 -14.43
N GLN A 124 39.29 -5.78 -14.29
CA GLN A 124 38.99 -6.72 -15.37
C GLN A 124 37.47 -6.72 -15.63
N ASN A 125 37.00 -7.13 -16.81
CA ASN A 125 35.56 -7.14 -17.16
C ASN A 125 34.69 -8.11 -16.32
N GLY A 126 35.20 -8.64 -15.19
CA GLY A 126 34.55 -9.58 -14.29
C GLY A 126 34.46 -11.01 -14.83
N THR A 127 33.84 -11.90 -14.04
CA THR A 127 33.58 -13.29 -14.42
C THR A 127 32.09 -13.60 -14.31
N VAL A 128 31.51 -14.17 -15.36
CA VAL A 128 30.17 -14.76 -15.34
C VAL A 128 30.26 -16.28 -15.19
N PHE A 129 29.55 -16.80 -14.20
CA PHE A 129 29.35 -18.23 -13.98
C PHE A 129 27.92 -18.58 -14.39
N TRP A 130 27.74 -19.47 -15.37
CA TRP A 130 26.41 -19.85 -15.85
C TRP A 130 26.13 -21.33 -15.67
N PHE A 131 24.85 -21.70 -15.57
CA PHE A 131 24.47 -23.11 -15.54
C PHE A 131 24.79 -23.83 -16.85
N SER A 132 25.00 -25.15 -16.79
CA SER A 132 25.31 -25.94 -17.99
C SER A 132 24.16 -25.98 -19.02
N ASP A 133 22.94 -25.66 -18.60
CA ASP A 133 21.72 -25.56 -19.41
C ASP A 133 21.24 -24.10 -19.58
N ALA A 134 22.05 -23.12 -19.19
CA ALA A 134 21.73 -21.72 -19.35
C ALA A 134 21.53 -21.36 -20.83
N ARG A 135 20.52 -20.55 -21.11
CA ARG A 135 20.20 -20.04 -22.46
C ARG A 135 20.84 -18.68 -22.70
N LEU A 136 21.97 -18.42 -22.07
CA LEU A 136 22.69 -17.14 -22.18
C LEU A 136 23.43 -17.07 -23.52
N ASP A 137 23.02 -16.15 -24.40
CA ASP A 137 23.79 -15.83 -25.60
C ASP A 137 24.82 -14.73 -25.25
N SER A 138 26.05 -15.14 -24.97
CA SER A 138 27.11 -14.22 -24.53
C SER A 138 27.50 -13.18 -25.58
N SER A 139 27.16 -13.39 -26.86
CA SER A 139 27.41 -12.43 -27.95
C SER A 139 26.47 -11.22 -27.93
N THR A 140 25.31 -11.35 -27.27
CA THR A 140 24.28 -10.32 -27.15
C THR A 140 24.02 -9.89 -25.70
N ALA A 141 24.44 -10.69 -24.72
CA ALA A 141 24.27 -10.43 -23.29
C ALA A 141 25.35 -9.51 -22.67
N PHE A 142 26.47 -9.27 -23.33
CA PHE A 142 27.54 -8.41 -22.80
C PHE A 142 28.04 -7.42 -23.85
N ASP A 143 28.62 -6.30 -23.40
CA ASP A 143 29.32 -5.37 -24.29
C ASP A 143 30.49 -6.11 -24.95
N GLN A 144 30.49 -6.15 -26.29
CA GLN A 144 31.51 -6.85 -27.07
C GLN A 144 32.91 -6.27 -26.89
N ASN A 145 33.02 -5.00 -26.46
CA ASN A 145 34.30 -4.36 -26.14
C ASN A 145 34.78 -4.67 -24.71
N ARG A 146 33.93 -5.30 -23.89
CA ARG A 146 34.17 -5.58 -22.47
C ARG A 146 33.59 -6.94 -22.05
N LEU A 147 33.89 -8.00 -22.79
CA LEU A 147 33.38 -9.34 -22.47
C LEU A 147 33.96 -9.85 -21.14
N PRO A 148 33.11 -10.33 -20.22
CA PRO A 148 33.58 -10.99 -19.00
C PRO A 148 34.18 -12.36 -19.33
N ARG A 149 35.01 -12.86 -18.42
CA ARG A 149 35.41 -14.27 -18.44
C ARG A 149 34.17 -15.14 -18.23
N GLN A 150 34.00 -16.16 -19.06
CA GLN A 150 32.83 -17.05 -19.03
C GLN A 150 33.24 -18.41 -18.45
N VAL A 151 32.54 -18.85 -17.42
CA VAL A 151 32.78 -20.11 -16.73
C VAL A 151 31.48 -20.90 -16.66
N MET A 152 31.45 -22.07 -17.28
CA MET A 152 30.30 -22.96 -17.20
C MET A 152 30.34 -23.76 -15.89
N LEU A 153 29.25 -23.74 -15.15
CA LEU A 153 29.05 -24.57 -13.97
C LEU A 153 28.84 -26.03 -14.40
N GLY A 154 29.38 -26.97 -13.62
CA GLY A 154 29.27 -28.40 -13.89
C GLY A 154 27.87 -29.00 -13.64
N PHE A 155 26.84 -28.17 -13.44
CA PHE A 155 25.49 -28.58 -13.09
C PHE A 155 24.44 -27.65 -13.70
N ALA A 156 23.23 -28.19 -13.84
CA ALA A 156 22.08 -27.52 -14.45
C ALA A 156 21.33 -26.62 -13.46
N SER A 157 20.56 -25.67 -14.00
CA SER A 157 19.75 -24.67 -13.30
C SER A 157 18.56 -25.25 -12.52
N SER A 158 18.13 -26.46 -12.83
CA SER A 158 17.09 -27.16 -12.07
C SER A 158 17.48 -27.38 -10.61
N TYR A 159 16.51 -27.38 -9.69
CA TYR A 159 16.79 -27.68 -8.28
C TYR A 159 17.48 -29.03 -8.07
N GLN A 160 17.17 -30.04 -8.88
CA GLN A 160 17.89 -31.32 -8.87
C GLN A 160 19.35 -31.16 -9.32
N GLY A 161 19.61 -30.39 -10.38
CA GLY A 161 20.96 -30.05 -10.83
C GLY A 161 21.76 -29.33 -9.75
N MET A 162 21.12 -28.43 -9.02
CA MET A 162 21.67 -27.73 -7.85
C MET A 162 21.79 -28.60 -6.58
N GLY A 163 21.57 -29.92 -6.67
CA GLY A 163 21.68 -30.85 -5.52
C GLY A 163 20.48 -30.86 -4.58
N ASN A 164 19.40 -30.14 -4.91
CA ASN A 164 18.23 -29.92 -4.06
C ASN A 164 16.97 -30.57 -4.65
N SER A 165 17.05 -31.87 -4.96
CA SER A 165 15.98 -32.63 -5.62
C SER A 165 14.66 -32.68 -4.84
N GLU A 166 14.66 -32.38 -3.55
CA GLU A 166 13.47 -32.31 -2.68
C GLU A 166 13.11 -30.88 -2.23
N LEU A 167 13.84 -29.84 -2.69
CA LEU A 167 13.73 -28.48 -2.12
C LEU A 167 13.82 -28.53 -0.59
N ALA A 168 14.89 -29.14 -0.09
CA ALA A 168 15.15 -29.32 1.33
C ALA A 168 15.91 -28.13 1.93
N LEU A 169 15.55 -26.91 1.54
CA LEU A 169 16.30 -25.70 1.91
C LEU A 169 15.74 -25.09 3.19
N THR A 170 16.64 -24.49 3.97
CA THR A 170 16.29 -23.64 5.11
C THR A 170 16.75 -22.22 4.78
N ILE A 171 15.79 -21.29 4.69
CA ILE A 171 16.04 -19.90 4.31
C ILE A 171 15.81 -18.99 5.51
N ASN A 172 16.86 -18.26 5.89
CA ASN A 172 16.87 -17.19 6.88
C ASN A 172 18.03 -16.22 6.56
N GLY A 173 18.14 -15.12 7.30
CA GLY A 173 19.16 -14.09 7.06
C GLY A 173 20.58 -14.66 6.99
N GLY A 174 20.99 -15.46 8.00
CA GLY A 174 22.34 -16.04 8.04
C GLY A 174 22.63 -17.03 6.91
N ARG A 175 21.63 -17.79 6.45
CA ARG A 175 21.76 -18.71 5.31
C ARG A 175 21.88 -17.97 3.99
N ILE A 176 21.15 -16.86 3.82
CA ILE A 176 21.25 -15.99 2.64
C ILE A 176 22.66 -15.39 2.57
N GLN A 177 23.17 -14.87 3.68
CA GLN A 177 24.52 -14.31 3.75
C GLN A 177 25.60 -15.35 3.44
N THR A 178 25.51 -16.52 4.08
CA THR A 178 26.46 -17.62 3.82
C THR A 178 26.45 -18.02 2.35
N ALA A 179 25.28 -18.04 1.72
CA ALA A 179 25.17 -18.33 0.29
C ALA A 179 25.87 -17.26 -0.55
N ILE A 180 25.63 -15.97 -0.27
CA ILE A 180 26.25 -14.86 -1.00
C ILE A 180 27.79 -14.90 -0.87
N SER A 181 28.33 -15.02 0.35
CA SER A 181 29.78 -15.09 0.55
C SER A 181 30.42 -16.29 -0.14
N GLN A 182 29.71 -17.43 -0.22
CA GLN A 182 30.20 -18.59 -0.99
C GLN A 182 30.21 -18.33 -2.50
N LEU A 183 29.20 -17.63 -3.04
CA LEU A 183 29.21 -17.21 -4.44
C LEU A 183 30.37 -16.24 -4.72
N ALA A 184 30.61 -15.27 -3.83
CA ALA A 184 31.68 -14.28 -3.95
C ALA A 184 33.08 -14.90 -4.00
N GLN A 185 33.29 -16.02 -3.31
CA GLN A 185 34.59 -16.74 -3.24
C GLN A 185 34.85 -17.67 -4.44
N SER A 186 34.05 -17.60 -5.51
CA SER A 186 34.19 -18.50 -6.66
C SER A 186 35.51 -18.29 -7.40
N ASN A 187 36.29 -19.35 -7.60
CA ASN A 187 37.53 -19.30 -8.38
C ASN A 187 37.27 -19.66 -9.86
N PRO A 188 37.50 -18.75 -10.82
CA PRO A 188 37.27 -19.01 -12.25
C PRO A 188 38.19 -20.08 -12.87
N ASP A 189 39.36 -20.35 -12.31
CA ASP A 189 40.34 -21.35 -12.80
C ASP A 189 40.07 -22.76 -12.24
N SER A 190 39.31 -22.84 -11.17
CA SER A 190 38.90 -24.08 -10.52
C SER A 190 37.41 -23.98 -10.22
N PRO A 191 36.54 -24.06 -11.25
CA PRO A 191 35.12 -23.82 -11.10
C PRO A 191 34.56 -24.76 -10.02
N PRO A 192 33.76 -24.23 -9.10
CA PRO A 192 33.31 -24.98 -7.93
C PRO A 192 32.51 -26.23 -8.33
N SER A 193 33.11 -27.41 -8.15
CA SER A 193 32.38 -28.68 -8.18
C SER A 193 31.90 -29.00 -6.77
N SER A 194 30.72 -28.52 -6.37
CA SER A 194 30.17 -28.93 -5.09
C SER A 194 28.66 -28.75 -4.99
N PHE A 195 28.05 -29.71 -4.30
CA PHE A 195 26.72 -29.59 -3.73
C PHE A 195 26.50 -28.28 -2.98
N ALA A 196 27.56 -27.73 -2.34
CA ALA A 196 27.49 -26.45 -1.62
C ALA A 196 27.21 -25.26 -2.54
N MET A 197 27.86 -25.18 -3.71
CA MET A 197 27.61 -24.10 -4.68
C MET A 197 26.19 -24.19 -5.28
N GLY A 198 25.76 -25.40 -5.64
CA GLY A 198 24.39 -25.65 -6.06
C GLY A 198 23.37 -25.25 -4.98
N ASN A 199 23.66 -25.58 -3.71
CA ASN A 199 22.81 -25.23 -2.59
C ASN A 199 22.70 -23.72 -2.36
N SER A 200 23.80 -22.98 -2.48
CA SER A 200 23.81 -21.51 -2.35
C SER A 200 23.02 -20.84 -3.47
N LEU A 201 23.16 -21.31 -4.71
CA LEU A 201 22.32 -20.84 -5.82
C LEU A 201 20.84 -21.19 -5.60
N ALA A 202 20.52 -22.38 -5.09
CA ALA A 202 19.14 -22.78 -4.82
C ALA A 202 18.48 -21.89 -3.74
N ILE A 203 19.23 -21.50 -2.70
CA ILE A 203 18.76 -20.52 -1.69
C ILE A 203 18.47 -19.18 -2.36
N MET A 204 19.38 -18.67 -3.19
CA MET A 204 19.21 -17.38 -3.87
C MET A 204 18.04 -17.39 -4.87
N VAL A 205 17.87 -18.47 -5.63
CA VAL A 205 16.73 -18.62 -6.55
C VAL A 205 15.41 -18.54 -5.79
N VAL A 206 15.27 -19.25 -4.66
CA VAL A 206 14.03 -19.20 -3.87
C VAL A 206 13.84 -17.84 -3.21
N ALA A 207 14.89 -17.30 -2.59
CA ALA A 207 14.82 -16.04 -1.86
C ALA A 207 14.50 -14.85 -2.78
N ILE A 208 14.97 -14.85 -4.03
CA ILE A 208 14.84 -13.71 -4.93
C ILE A 208 13.79 -13.96 -6.02
N VAL A 209 14.01 -14.99 -6.84
CA VAL A 209 13.22 -15.22 -8.04
C VAL A 209 11.85 -15.83 -7.72
N GLU A 210 11.80 -16.85 -6.86
CA GLU A 210 10.53 -17.45 -6.48
C GLU A 210 9.69 -16.52 -5.60
N ALA A 211 10.32 -15.69 -4.77
CA ALA A 211 9.66 -14.62 -4.05
C ALA A 211 9.09 -13.53 -4.98
N ALA A 212 9.83 -13.13 -6.02
CA ALA A 212 9.34 -12.19 -7.02
C ALA A 212 8.11 -12.74 -7.77
N ARG A 213 8.12 -14.04 -8.08
CA ARG A 213 7.03 -14.78 -8.74
C ARG A 213 5.84 -15.07 -7.82
N ASN A 214 6.06 -15.22 -6.52
CA ASN A 214 5.05 -15.66 -5.57
C ASN A 214 5.11 -14.85 -4.26
N ARG A 215 4.10 -13.99 -4.05
CA ARG A 215 3.98 -13.17 -2.84
C ARG A 215 3.92 -13.99 -1.54
N GLY A 216 3.41 -15.23 -1.58
CA GLY A 216 3.43 -16.14 -0.43
C GLY A 216 4.86 -16.59 -0.06
N VAL A 217 5.67 -16.93 -1.06
CA VAL A 217 7.10 -17.23 -0.86
C VAL A 217 7.85 -15.99 -0.38
N GLN A 218 7.56 -14.80 -0.94
CA GLN A 218 8.12 -13.52 -0.47
C GLN A 218 7.81 -13.29 1.00
N GLN A 219 6.57 -13.48 1.44
CA GLN A 219 6.19 -13.29 2.84
C GLN A 219 6.88 -14.28 3.78
N GLN A 220 7.07 -15.53 3.37
CA GLN A 220 7.78 -16.53 4.19
C GLN A 220 9.28 -16.19 4.31
N VAL A 221 9.92 -15.78 3.22
CA VAL A 221 11.32 -15.33 3.26
C VAL A 221 11.44 -14.04 4.07
N HIS A 222 10.56 -13.07 3.86
CA HIS A 222 10.55 -11.82 4.62
C HIS A 222 10.42 -12.09 6.12
N ARG A 223 9.45 -12.91 6.54
CA ARG A 223 9.31 -13.29 7.95
C ARG A 223 10.56 -13.99 8.50
N SER A 224 11.20 -14.86 7.72
CA SER A 224 12.37 -15.62 8.18
C SER A 224 13.68 -14.84 8.19
N ILE A 225 13.74 -13.70 7.51
CA ILE A 225 14.88 -12.77 7.59
C ILE A 225 14.66 -11.66 8.62
N THR A 226 13.40 -11.36 9.00
CA THR A 226 13.07 -10.35 10.00
C THR A 226 12.96 -10.90 11.43
N SER A 227 13.13 -12.21 11.63
CA SER A 227 12.93 -12.85 12.94
C SER A 227 14.20 -12.81 13.79
N GLU A 228 14.13 -12.25 15.00
CA GLU A 228 15.29 -12.10 15.90
C GLU A 228 15.87 -13.43 16.38
N ALA A 229 15.06 -14.49 16.46
CA ALA A 229 15.56 -15.80 16.83
C ALA A 229 16.06 -16.52 15.57
N ASN A 230 17.39 -16.54 15.39
CA ASN A 230 18.08 -17.31 14.35
C ASN A 230 18.00 -18.84 14.64
N THR A 231 16.78 -19.34 14.89
CA THR A 231 16.44 -20.70 15.26
C THR A 231 15.77 -21.41 14.09
N SER A 232 15.87 -22.74 14.05
CA SER A 232 15.24 -23.56 13.00
C SER A 232 13.70 -23.50 13.00
N ARG A 233 13.08 -22.89 14.01
CA ARG A 233 11.61 -22.73 14.13
C ARG A 233 11.05 -21.54 13.36
N GLU A 234 11.86 -20.52 13.12
CA GLU A 234 11.46 -19.28 12.42
C GLU A 234 12.06 -19.19 11.00
N SER A 235 12.84 -20.20 10.60
CA SER A 235 13.40 -20.32 9.27
C SER A 235 12.36 -20.86 8.26
N PHE A 236 12.41 -20.36 7.03
CA PHE A 236 11.56 -20.84 5.95
C PHE A 236 12.07 -22.20 5.44
N ASP A 237 11.34 -23.27 5.78
CA ASP A 237 11.57 -24.64 5.28
C ASP A 237 10.86 -24.84 3.94
N THR A 238 11.64 -24.89 2.86
CA THR A 238 11.10 -24.96 1.50
C THR A 238 10.48 -26.30 1.16
N ARG A 239 10.68 -27.37 1.96
CA ARG A 239 10.02 -28.67 1.73
C ARG A 239 8.51 -28.54 1.79
N ARG A 240 8.04 -27.67 2.68
CA ARG A 240 6.62 -27.38 2.90
C ARG A 240 5.98 -26.61 1.73
N TRP A 241 6.81 -25.97 0.92
CA TRP A 241 6.41 -25.14 -0.22
C TRP A 241 6.92 -25.70 -1.56
N ALA A 242 7.44 -26.93 -1.57
CA ALA A 242 8.08 -27.52 -2.73
C ALA A 242 7.13 -27.63 -3.93
N ASP A 243 5.85 -27.93 -3.67
CA ASP A 243 4.81 -28.00 -4.71
C ASP A 243 4.45 -26.63 -5.28
N VAL A 244 4.52 -25.57 -4.47
CA VAL A 244 4.28 -24.17 -4.91
C VAL A 244 5.43 -23.69 -5.78
N ILE A 245 6.66 -23.92 -5.32
CA ILE A 245 7.90 -23.52 -5.99
C ILE A 245 8.09 -24.29 -7.31
N ARG A 246 7.77 -25.59 -7.35
CA ARG A 246 7.84 -26.39 -8.60
C ARG A 246 6.63 -26.21 -9.50
N GLY A 247 5.46 -25.96 -8.90
CA GLY A 247 4.18 -25.88 -9.61
C GLY A 247 4.15 -24.79 -10.67
N TRP A 248 4.92 -23.72 -10.49
CA TRP A 248 5.02 -22.62 -11.45
C TRP A 248 5.43 -23.11 -12.86
N GLU A 249 6.39 -24.04 -12.97
CA GLU A 249 6.87 -24.58 -14.24
C GLU A 249 5.80 -25.41 -14.98
N HIS A 250 4.87 -26.02 -14.25
CA HIS A 250 3.82 -26.89 -14.79
C HIS A 250 2.47 -26.21 -14.99
N MET A 251 2.31 -24.96 -14.54
CA MET A 251 1.10 -24.16 -14.75
C MET A 251 1.16 -23.43 -16.10
N SER A 252 0.20 -23.67 -17.00
CA SER A 252 0.08 -22.91 -18.25
C SER A 252 -0.17 -21.41 -17.95
N ARG A 253 0.30 -20.51 -18.83
CA ARG A 253 0.04 -19.05 -18.71
C ARG A 253 -1.44 -18.72 -18.46
N GLU A 254 -2.34 -19.45 -19.09
CA GLU A 254 -3.81 -19.32 -18.95
C GLU A 254 -4.31 -19.77 -17.57
N PHE A 255 -3.67 -20.79 -16.97
CA PHE A 255 -3.97 -21.24 -15.62
C PHE A 255 -3.40 -20.30 -14.55
N ARG A 256 -2.25 -19.66 -14.82
CA ARG A 256 -1.64 -18.63 -13.98
C ARG A 256 -2.52 -17.37 -13.89
N ALA A 257 -3.14 -16.97 -14.99
CA ALA A 257 -4.07 -15.82 -15.04
C ALA A 257 -5.46 -16.12 -14.44
N GLY A 258 -5.82 -17.40 -14.30
CA GLY A 258 -7.16 -17.87 -13.95
C GLY A 258 -7.27 -18.57 -12.59
N SER A 259 -6.26 -18.48 -11.73
CA SER A 259 -6.31 -19.11 -10.40
C SER A 259 -5.73 -18.20 -9.31
N SER A 260 -6.43 -18.13 -8.18
CA SER A 260 -5.85 -17.60 -6.95
C SER A 260 -5.73 -18.72 -5.93
N TRP A 261 -4.65 -18.65 -5.16
CA TRP A 261 -4.26 -19.70 -4.23
C TRP A 261 -4.05 -19.06 -2.86
N THR A 262 -4.69 -19.61 -1.84
CA THR A 262 -4.37 -19.28 -0.46
C THR A 262 -3.65 -20.47 0.16
N PHE A 263 -2.52 -20.20 0.82
CA PHE A 263 -1.71 -21.20 1.50
C PHE A 263 -1.72 -20.90 3.00
N ASN A 264 -1.67 -21.94 3.84
CA ASN A 264 -1.38 -21.74 5.26
C ASN A 264 0.13 -21.60 5.51
N ASP A 265 0.53 -21.35 6.76
CA ASP A 265 1.94 -21.25 7.17
C ASP A 265 2.74 -22.57 7.00
N GLN A 266 2.10 -23.65 6.53
CA GLN A 266 2.74 -24.91 6.19
C GLN A 266 2.79 -25.16 4.68
N GLY A 267 2.51 -24.15 3.83
CA GLY A 267 2.52 -24.28 2.37
C GLY A 267 1.42 -25.18 1.81
N VAL A 268 0.47 -25.60 2.66
CA VAL A 268 -0.68 -26.40 2.25
C VAL A 268 -1.74 -25.46 1.71
N ILE A 269 -2.23 -25.79 0.51
CA ILE A 269 -3.33 -25.10 -0.15
C ILE A 269 -4.57 -25.12 0.76
N ARG A 270 -5.01 -23.95 1.21
CA ARG A 270 -6.30 -23.77 1.89
C ARG A 270 -7.44 -23.67 0.90
N THR A 271 -7.24 -23.01 -0.24
CA THR A 271 -8.27 -22.83 -1.26
C THR A 271 -7.61 -22.68 -2.64
N VAL A 272 -8.04 -23.51 -3.60
CA VAL A 272 -7.79 -23.26 -5.02
C VAL A 272 -9.04 -22.60 -5.59
N THR A 273 -8.98 -21.29 -5.80
CA THR A 273 -10.04 -20.63 -6.55
C THR A 273 -9.71 -20.73 -8.03
N LEU A 274 -10.14 -21.83 -8.64
CA LEU A 274 -10.20 -21.95 -10.09
C LEU A 274 -11.22 -20.93 -10.59
N HIS A 275 -10.76 -19.84 -11.21
CA HIS A 275 -11.61 -18.90 -11.93
C HIS A 275 -12.02 -19.53 -13.27
N MET A 276 -12.55 -20.75 -13.26
CA MET A 276 -13.24 -21.36 -14.40
C MET A 276 -14.35 -20.45 -14.91
N MET A 277 -14.89 -19.62 -14.02
CA MET A 277 -15.86 -18.58 -14.34
C MET A 277 -15.24 -17.44 -15.15
N ARG A 278 -13.95 -17.07 -15.01
CA ARG A 278 -13.30 -16.03 -15.85
C ARG A 278 -13.02 -16.52 -17.27
N LEU A 279 -12.60 -17.77 -17.46
CA LEU A 279 -12.43 -18.35 -18.80
C LEU A 279 -13.77 -18.59 -19.52
N TRP A 280 -14.80 -18.99 -18.76
CA TRP A 280 -16.18 -19.05 -19.28
C TRP A 280 -16.81 -17.66 -19.48
N LEU A 281 -16.53 -16.67 -18.63
CA LEU A 281 -17.00 -15.29 -18.75
C LEU A 281 -16.27 -14.54 -19.87
N ALA A 282 -15.03 -14.87 -20.21
CA ALA A 282 -14.33 -14.30 -21.36
C ALA A 282 -14.83 -14.87 -22.70
N LEU A 283 -15.26 -16.14 -22.72
CA LEU A 283 -15.91 -16.78 -23.88
C LEU A 283 -17.43 -16.50 -23.97
N LEU A 284 -18.06 -16.14 -22.86
CA LEU A 284 -19.45 -15.65 -22.77
C LEU A 284 -19.54 -14.14 -22.56
N ALA A 285 -18.43 -13.40 -22.72
CA ALA A 285 -18.41 -11.95 -22.76
C ALA A 285 -19.09 -11.52 -24.06
N ASN A 286 -20.41 -11.65 -24.07
CA ASN A 286 -21.27 -10.75 -24.77
C ASN A 286 -21.12 -9.42 -24.00
N PRO A 287 -20.69 -8.32 -24.62
CA PRO A 287 -20.39 -7.04 -23.95
C PRO A 287 -21.59 -6.37 -23.24
N ASN A 288 -22.68 -7.10 -22.99
CA ASN A 288 -23.95 -6.63 -22.46
C ASN A 288 -24.39 -7.35 -21.16
N ARG A 289 -23.48 -7.79 -20.29
CA ARG A 289 -23.86 -8.21 -18.91
C ARG A 289 -23.26 -7.28 -17.86
N THR A 290 -24.06 -6.29 -17.52
CA THR A 290 -23.96 -5.38 -16.38
C THR A 290 -23.89 -6.15 -15.05
N SER A 291 -22.87 -5.88 -14.21
CA SER A 291 -23.08 -5.83 -12.76
C SER A 291 -24.24 -4.86 -12.53
N GLN A 292 -25.24 -5.22 -11.72
CA GLN A 292 -26.36 -4.30 -11.55
C GLN A 292 -25.82 -2.99 -10.96
N PRO A 293 -25.98 -1.85 -11.67
CA PRO A 293 -25.55 -0.57 -11.15
C PRO A 293 -26.29 -0.30 -9.84
N MET A 294 -25.64 0.46 -8.95
CA MET A 294 -26.31 1.14 -7.85
C MET A 294 -27.37 2.08 -8.46
N CYS A 295 -28.58 1.54 -8.68
CA CYS A 295 -29.69 2.09 -9.46
C CYS A 295 -29.33 2.47 -10.92
N SER A 296 -29.80 1.68 -11.91
CA SER A 296 -29.73 2.09 -13.33
C SER A 296 -30.78 3.17 -13.61
N GLY A 297 -30.36 4.28 -14.22
CA GLY A 297 -31.26 5.25 -14.85
C GLY A 297 -31.75 4.82 -16.24
N ASP A 298 -31.59 3.54 -16.62
CA ASP A 298 -31.96 3.03 -17.94
C ASP A 298 -33.46 2.68 -17.98
N PRO A 299 -34.30 3.42 -18.74
CA PRO A 299 -35.74 3.18 -18.84
C PRO A 299 -36.11 1.85 -19.50
N SER A 300 -35.14 1.10 -20.03
CA SER A 300 -35.33 -0.25 -20.58
C SER A 300 -35.19 -1.37 -19.54
N THR A 301 -34.67 -1.05 -18.34
CA THR A 301 -34.62 -1.96 -17.19
C THR A 301 -35.77 -1.64 -16.23
N GLY A 302 -36.64 -2.62 -15.96
CA GLY A 302 -37.77 -2.43 -15.04
C GLY A 302 -37.28 -1.96 -13.65
N SER A 303 -38.04 -1.06 -13.03
CA SER A 303 -37.74 -0.49 -11.70
C SER A 303 -37.46 -1.58 -10.66
N SER A 304 -36.25 -1.62 -10.12
CA SER A 304 -35.92 -2.43 -8.94
C SER A 304 -36.71 -1.90 -7.73
N PRO A 305 -37.31 -2.75 -6.89
CA PRO A 305 -38.10 -2.33 -5.73
C PRO A 305 -37.29 -1.58 -4.66
N GLU A 306 -35.95 -1.54 -4.76
CA GLU A 306 -35.05 -0.92 -3.78
C GLU A 306 -34.67 0.55 -4.07
N CYS A 307 -35.04 1.13 -5.21
CA CYS A 307 -34.75 2.55 -5.46
C CYS A 307 -35.94 3.41 -4.97
N PRO A 308 -35.90 4.01 -3.75
CA PRO A 308 -36.92 4.96 -3.33
C PRO A 308 -37.03 6.07 -4.37
N GLN A 309 -38.25 6.49 -4.69
CA GLN A 309 -38.47 7.65 -5.56
C GLN A 309 -37.86 8.87 -4.85
N PRO A 310 -36.82 9.49 -5.42
CA PRO A 310 -36.07 10.51 -4.68
C PRO A 310 -36.91 11.78 -4.54
N GLY A 311 -36.78 12.42 -3.37
CA GLY A 311 -36.97 13.87 -3.29
C GLY A 311 -35.90 14.59 -4.14
N PRO A 312 -36.04 15.90 -4.39
CA PRO A 312 -35.11 16.63 -5.23
C PRO A 312 -33.66 16.67 -4.71
N ASP A 313 -33.43 16.41 -3.41
CA ASP A 313 -32.14 16.61 -2.74
C ASP A 313 -31.64 15.33 -2.06
N VAL A 314 -30.32 15.21 -1.95
CA VAL A 314 -29.64 14.16 -1.17
C VAL A 314 -29.92 14.39 0.33
N PRO A 315 -30.55 13.45 1.05
CA PRO A 315 -30.91 13.66 2.46
C PRO A 315 -29.69 13.58 3.39
N ASP A 316 -29.72 14.39 4.45
CA ASP A 316 -28.74 14.31 5.54
C ASP A 316 -28.83 12.97 6.29
N ALA A 317 -27.73 12.60 6.93
CA ALA A 317 -27.62 11.45 7.81
C ALA A 317 -28.59 11.56 9.01
N PRO A 318 -29.13 10.42 9.51
CA PRO A 318 -29.98 10.43 10.68
C PRO A 318 -29.27 11.02 11.90
N LYS A 319 -29.91 12.00 12.54
CA LYS A 319 -29.36 12.71 13.71
C LYS A 319 -28.83 11.75 14.79
N ALA A 320 -29.56 10.69 15.12
CA ALA A 320 -29.15 9.72 16.13
C ALA A 320 -27.82 9.02 15.80
N SER A 321 -27.58 8.71 14.52
CA SER A 321 -26.33 8.09 14.07
C SER A 321 -25.18 9.09 14.11
N THR A 322 -25.41 10.33 13.68
CA THR A 322 -24.38 11.39 13.78
C THR A 322 -24.07 11.77 15.23
N ASP A 323 -25.07 11.83 16.12
CA ASP A 323 -24.87 12.08 17.56
C ASP A 323 -23.99 11.00 18.20
N ALA A 324 -24.17 9.73 17.80
CA ALA A 324 -23.35 8.62 18.25
C ALA A 324 -21.90 8.77 17.76
N ALA A 325 -21.69 9.12 16.49
CA ALA A 325 -20.36 9.38 15.94
C ALA A 325 -19.65 10.56 16.62
N TYR A 326 -20.36 11.68 16.86
CA TYR A 326 -19.82 12.80 17.65
C TYR A 326 -19.45 12.39 19.08
N SER A 327 -20.25 11.52 19.71
CA SER A 327 -19.92 11.00 21.04
C SER A 327 -18.67 10.13 21.03
N TYR A 328 -18.43 9.34 19.97
CA TYR A 328 -17.18 8.59 19.82
C TYR A 328 -15.98 9.54 19.70
N ILE A 329 -16.06 10.55 18.82
CA ILE A 329 -14.98 11.55 18.66
C ILE A 329 -14.70 12.27 19.98
N ALA A 330 -15.74 12.63 20.72
CA ALA A 330 -15.59 13.26 22.03
C ALA A 330 -14.86 12.35 23.04
N ASP A 331 -15.29 11.09 23.17
CA ASP A 331 -14.67 10.14 24.09
C ASP A 331 -13.21 9.80 23.70
N ASP A 332 -12.94 9.66 22.41
CA ASP A 332 -11.61 9.35 21.88
C ASP A 332 -10.62 10.51 22.08
N GLN A 333 -11.09 11.75 21.94
CA GLN A 333 -10.29 12.94 22.29
C GLN A 333 -10.06 13.08 23.80
N ASP A 334 -10.99 12.62 24.63
CA ASP A 334 -10.93 12.75 26.08
C ASP A 334 -10.18 11.60 26.77
N GLU A 335 -9.82 10.53 26.03
CA GLU A 335 -9.23 9.30 26.58
C GLU A 335 -8.04 9.57 27.51
N PHE A 336 -7.18 10.54 27.16
CA PHE A 336 -5.96 10.87 27.90
C PHE A 336 -6.01 12.21 28.63
N GLY A 337 -7.21 12.76 28.78
CA GLY A 337 -7.44 14.02 29.48
C GLY A 337 -8.34 14.98 28.69
N THR A 338 -9.09 15.77 29.44
CA THR A 338 -10.07 16.74 28.93
C THR A 338 -9.54 18.17 28.90
N ASP A 339 -8.48 18.44 29.66
CA ASP A 339 -7.91 19.78 29.83
C ASP A 339 -6.59 19.90 29.07
N GLY A 340 -6.41 21.01 28.35
CA GLY A 340 -5.16 21.31 27.64
C GLY A 340 -4.99 20.55 26.31
N LEU A 341 -3.75 20.43 25.86
CA LEU A 341 -3.39 19.86 24.56
C LEU A 341 -3.52 18.33 24.55
N GLY A 342 -3.90 17.77 23.42
CA GLY A 342 -4.02 16.33 23.23
C GLY A 342 -4.54 15.96 21.84
N VAL A 343 -4.20 14.76 21.40
CA VAL A 343 -4.67 14.18 20.14
C VAL A 343 -5.36 12.84 20.41
N PRO A 344 -6.41 12.47 19.66
CA PRO A 344 -7.05 11.16 19.75
C PRO A 344 -6.18 10.06 19.13
N ARG A 345 -6.51 8.78 19.36
CA ARG A 345 -5.92 7.68 18.56
C ARG A 345 -6.59 7.63 17.19
N SER A 346 -5.82 7.29 16.16
CA SER A 346 -6.42 7.08 14.83
C SER A 346 -7.24 5.79 14.76
N TYR A 347 -6.74 4.71 15.35
CA TYR A 347 -7.36 3.40 15.30
C TYR A 347 -7.60 2.81 16.69
N THR A 348 -8.77 2.19 16.89
CA THR A 348 -9.10 1.49 18.14
C THR A 348 -9.82 0.16 17.91
N GLY A 349 -9.47 -0.85 18.72
CA GLY A 349 -10.08 -2.18 18.67
C GLY A 349 -9.73 -2.96 17.40
N GLY A 350 -10.38 -4.12 17.22
CA GLY A 350 -10.12 -5.02 16.10
C GLY A 350 -8.65 -5.42 16.00
N PHE A 351 -8.11 -5.37 14.78
CA PHE A 351 -6.68 -5.60 14.51
C PHE A 351 -5.76 -4.71 15.34
N PHE A 352 -6.17 -3.46 15.58
CA PHE A 352 -5.42 -2.44 16.32
C PHE A 352 -5.73 -2.42 17.84
N GLY A 353 -6.47 -3.41 18.34
CA GLY A 353 -6.79 -3.53 19.76
C GLY A 353 -5.59 -3.95 20.64
N PRO A 354 -5.77 -3.93 21.97
CA PRO A 354 -4.80 -4.47 22.91
C PRO A 354 -4.43 -5.92 22.62
N GLY A 355 -3.15 -6.25 22.78
CA GLY A 355 -2.64 -7.62 22.65
C GLY A 355 -1.18 -7.67 22.19
N ASP A 356 -0.71 -8.87 21.84
CA ASP A 356 0.71 -9.15 21.54
C ASP A 356 1.32 -8.24 20.46
N ARG A 357 0.49 -7.69 19.56
CA ARG A 357 0.95 -6.87 18.43
C ARG A 357 1.20 -5.40 18.79
N PHE A 358 0.38 -4.84 19.67
CA PHE A 358 0.36 -3.41 19.97
C PHE A 358 0.43 -3.11 21.48
N GLY A 359 0.67 -4.13 22.30
CA GLY A 359 0.73 -4.03 23.76
C GLY A 359 -0.65 -3.85 24.41
N ASP A 360 -0.63 -3.65 25.73
CA ASP A 360 -1.85 -3.55 26.55
C ASP A 360 -2.71 -2.31 26.24
N GLY A 361 -2.12 -1.27 25.64
CA GLY A 361 -2.83 -0.07 25.21
C GLY A 361 -3.46 -0.19 23.82
N GLY A 362 -3.07 -1.18 23.01
CA GLY A 362 -3.41 -1.22 21.58
C GLY A 362 -2.62 -0.20 20.76
N TYR A 363 -3.05 0.05 19.53
CA TYR A 363 -2.39 1.02 18.64
C TYR A 363 -2.49 2.44 19.20
N GLN A 364 -1.37 3.17 19.21
CA GLN A 364 -1.29 4.50 19.83
C GLN A 364 -1.14 5.65 18.86
N SER A 365 -0.89 5.42 17.56
CA SER A 365 -0.57 6.55 16.68
C SER A 365 -1.80 7.40 16.36
N SER A 366 -1.58 8.72 16.31
CA SER A 366 -2.54 9.75 15.92
C SER A 366 -2.07 10.42 14.64
N PHE A 367 -2.65 10.06 13.51
CA PHE A 367 -2.26 10.58 12.21
C PHE A 367 -2.72 12.03 12.04
N THR A 368 -1.81 12.86 11.51
CA THR A 368 -2.10 14.28 11.25
C THR A 368 -3.27 14.47 10.29
N TYR A 369 -3.40 13.60 9.29
CA TYR A 369 -4.56 13.58 8.38
C TYR A 369 -5.88 13.36 9.14
N ASP A 370 -5.97 12.30 9.96
CA ASP A 370 -7.19 12.01 10.73
C ASP A 370 -7.56 13.15 11.69
N ASN A 371 -6.54 13.77 12.32
CA ASN A 371 -6.74 14.94 13.17
C ASN A 371 -7.30 16.13 12.39
N ALA A 372 -6.77 16.40 11.20
CA ALA A 372 -7.23 17.49 10.34
C ALA A 372 -8.68 17.27 9.87
N VAL A 373 -9.02 16.08 9.37
CA VAL A 373 -10.41 15.78 8.97
C VAL A 373 -11.36 15.89 10.16
N THR A 374 -10.94 15.43 11.35
CA THR A 374 -11.72 15.54 12.59
C THR A 374 -11.98 17.01 12.96
N ILE A 375 -10.98 17.88 12.89
CA ILE A 375 -11.18 19.33 13.11
C ILE A 375 -12.23 19.87 12.15
N ILE A 376 -12.11 19.56 10.85
CA ILE A 376 -13.04 20.07 9.84
C ILE A 376 -14.46 19.54 10.07
N ALA A 377 -14.61 18.27 10.46
CA ALA A 377 -15.90 17.67 10.82
C ALA A 377 -16.54 18.33 12.05
N LEU A 378 -15.74 18.68 13.06
CA LEU A 378 -16.18 19.40 14.25
C LEU A 378 -16.50 20.88 13.97
N VAL A 379 -15.98 21.46 12.89
CA VAL A 379 -16.34 22.82 12.44
C VAL A 379 -17.59 22.80 11.56
N LYS A 380 -17.66 21.90 10.57
CA LYS A 380 -18.65 21.95 9.48
C LYS A 380 -19.80 20.95 9.58
N GLY A 381 -19.69 19.90 10.39
CA GLY A 381 -20.69 18.84 10.43
C GLY A 381 -22.01 19.25 11.09
N ALA A 382 -22.97 18.32 11.17
CA ALA A 382 -24.33 18.57 11.67
C ALA A 382 -24.41 19.18 13.08
N ARG A 383 -23.40 18.92 13.90
CA ARG A 383 -23.31 19.40 15.28
C ARG A 383 -21.90 19.96 15.53
N PRO A 384 -21.64 21.22 15.14
CA PRO A 384 -20.34 21.82 15.35
C PRO A 384 -19.97 21.84 16.84
N ASP A 385 -18.73 21.51 17.14
CA ASP A 385 -18.12 21.57 18.47
C ASP A 385 -16.77 22.29 18.36
N LEU A 386 -16.85 23.63 18.30
CA LEU A 386 -15.68 24.48 18.11
C LEU A 386 -14.69 24.41 19.27
N SER A 387 -15.14 24.07 20.49
CA SER A 387 -14.23 23.91 21.64
C SER A 387 -13.31 22.72 21.42
N ARG A 388 -13.86 21.58 20.97
CA ARG A 388 -13.06 20.39 20.63
C ARG A 388 -12.22 20.58 19.38
N ALA A 389 -12.78 21.24 18.37
CA ALA A 389 -12.04 21.58 17.16
C ALA A 389 -10.83 22.46 17.48
N ALA A 390 -11.02 23.50 18.30
CA ALA A 390 -9.96 24.39 18.76
C ALA A 390 -8.91 23.64 19.60
N ARG A 391 -9.32 22.78 20.54
CA ARG A 391 -8.37 21.96 21.33
C ARG A 391 -7.45 21.13 20.44
N LEU A 392 -8.01 20.46 19.44
CA LEU A 392 -7.22 19.63 18.52
C LEU A 392 -6.35 20.51 17.59
N GLY A 393 -6.88 21.65 17.13
CA GLY A 393 -6.13 22.66 16.37
C GLY A 393 -4.95 23.24 17.15
N ASP A 394 -5.16 23.60 18.41
CA ASP A 394 -4.14 24.12 19.33
C ASP A 394 -3.04 23.07 19.56
N SER A 395 -3.42 21.79 19.59
CA SER A 395 -2.48 20.68 19.70
C SER A 395 -1.60 20.56 18.45
N LEU A 396 -2.17 20.70 17.24
CA LEU A 396 -1.39 20.75 16.00
C LEU A 396 -0.53 22.01 15.89
N LEU A 397 -1.01 23.17 16.34
CA LEU A 397 -0.20 24.40 16.42
C LEU A 397 0.97 24.22 17.39
N TYR A 398 0.73 23.61 18.55
CA TYR A 398 1.77 23.30 19.52
C TYR A 398 2.82 22.39 18.90
N ALA A 399 2.38 21.31 18.23
CA ALA A 399 3.27 20.37 17.58
C ALA A 399 4.11 21.03 16.47
N GLN A 400 3.51 21.91 15.68
CA GLN A 400 4.21 22.68 14.65
C GLN A 400 5.25 23.63 15.25
N GLY A 401 4.88 24.35 16.32
CA GLY A 401 5.74 25.34 16.98
C GLY A 401 6.84 24.75 17.88
N HIS A 402 6.74 23.45 18.20
CA HIS A 402 7.70 22.74 19.05
C HIS A 402 8.34 21.54 18.33
N ASP A 403 8.21 21.47 17.00
CA ASP A 403 8.95 20.49 16.21
C ASP A 403 10.46 20.74 16.36
N PRO A 404 11.30 19.70 16.49
CA PRO A 404 12.75 19.87 16.64
C PRO A 404 13.43 20.67 15.53
N GLU A 405 12.87 20.66 14.32
CA GLU A 405 13.42 21.41 13.17
C GLU A 405 12.97 22.87 13.16
N ASN A 406 11.87 23.19 13.84
CA ASN A 406 11.32 24.55 14.00
C ASN A 406 11.20 25.33 12.66
N ASP A 407 10.80 24.64 11.59
CA ASP A 407 10.68 25.20 10.24
C ASP A 407 9.22 25.25 9.73
N GLY A 408 8.25 25.00 10.62
CA GLY A 408 6.83 25.01 10.29
C GLY A 408 6.26 23.66 9.85
N ARG A 409 7.06 22.59 9.83
CA ARG A 409 6.58 21.23 9.53
C ARG A 409 5.65 20.67 10.61
N ILE A 410 4.83 19.72 10.18
CA ILE A 410 3.95 18.89 10.98
C ILE A 410 4.22 17.45 10.57
N ARG A 411 4.39 16.57 11.55
CA ARG A 411 4.84 15.19 11.35
C ARG A 411 3.69 14.29 10.89
N ALA A 412 4.00 13.09 10.41
CA ALA A 412 3.01 12.14 9.93
C ALA A 412 2.03 11.74 11.04
N SER A 413 2.54 11.55 12.26
CA SER A 413 1.73 11.27 13.43
C SER A 413 2.38 11.64 14.76
N TYR A 414 1.54 11.72 15.78
CA TYR A 414 1.89 11.97 17.18
C TYR A 414 1.38 10.85 18.07
N LEU A 415 1.89 10.76 19.29
CA LEU A 415 1.38 9.88 20.33
C LEU A 415 0.48 10.67 21.29
N PRO A 416 -0.64 10.09 21.75
CA PRO A 416 -1.61 10.79 22.56
C PRO A 416 -1.27 10.77 24.06
N ASP A 417 -0.50 9.76 24.51
CA ASP A 417 -0.17 9.56 25.93
C ASP A 417 1.33 9.30 26.17
N PRO A 418 2.07 10.31 26.69
CA PRO A 418 1.66 11.70 26.75
C PRO A 418 1.77 12.37 25.38
N PHE A 419 0.87 13.30 25.05
CA PHE A 419 1.05 14.16 23.87
C PHE A 419 2.24 15.11 24.01
N VAL A 420 2.46 15.65 25.20
CA VAL A 420 3.64 16.48 25.53
C VAL A 420 4.56 15.70 26.46
N THR A 421 5.80 15.49 26.06
CA THR A 421 6.78 14.66 26.78
C THR A 421 7.14 15.25 28.15
N THR A 422 7.22 14.41 29.19
CA THR A 422 7.43 14.84 30.59
C THR A 422 8.80 14.50 31.19
N LEU A 423 9.57 13.55 30.61
CA LEU A 423 10.90 13.16 31.10
C LEU A 423 11.91 12.91 29.96
N GLY A 424 13.01 13.67 29.98
CA GLY A 424 14.02 13.69 28.93
C GLY A 424 15.07 12.59 29.00
N ARG A 425 14.72 11.38 28.53
CA ARG A 425 15.74 10.37 28.20
C ARG A 425 15.90 10.18 26.68
N ASP A 426 14.80 10.14 25.94
CA ASP A 426 14.81 9.94 24.47
C ASP A 426 14.22 11.12 23.68
N TYR A 427 13.49 12.02 24.34
CA TYR A 427 12.97 13.29 23.79
C TYR A 427 13.05 14.41 24.82
N PRO A 428 13.41 15.65 24.46
CA PRO A 428 13.40 16.77 25.39
C PRO A 428 12.02 16.95 26.03
N ALA A 429 11.95 17.22 27.33
CA ALA A 429 10.68 17.51 27.98
C ALA A 429 10.05 18.78 27.39
N GLY A 430 8.72 18.77 27.24
CA GLY A 430 7.98 19.89 26.65
C GLY A 430 7.92 19.88 25.13
N THR A 431 8.30 18.79 24.46
CA THR A 431 8.10 18.63 23.01
C THR A 431 6.86 17.77 22.74
N PRO A 432 6.23 17.89 21.56
CA PRO A 432 5.26 16.91 21.11
C PRO A 432 5.89 15.52 21.06
N TYR A 433 5.16 14.49 21.44
CA TYR A 433 5.60 13.11 21.29
C TYR A 433 5.34 12.65 19.85
N ILE A 434 6.37 12.73 19.00
CA ILE A 434 6.26 12.35 17.58
C ILE A 434 6.19 10.82 17.47
N GLY A 435 5.11 10.32 16.86
CA GLY A 435 4.89 8.89 16.63
C GLY A 435 5.42 8.43 15.26
N GLY A 436 5.42 9.32 14.28
CA GLY A 436 5.93 9.06 12.93
C GLY A 436 6.59 10.30 12.37
N TRP A 437 7.91 10.25 12.20
CA TRP A 437 8.70 11.45 11.87
C TRP A 437 8.65 11.89 10.42
N SER A 438 8.14 11.04 9.52
CA SER A 438 7.95 11.40 8.10
C SER A 438 7.12 12.67 7.97
N VAL A 439 7.30 13.42 6.90
CA VAL A 439 6.51 14.62 6.60
C VAL A 439 5.89 14.42 5.23
N TYR A 440 4.58 14.19 5.19
CA TYR A 440 3.84 14.03 3.94
C TYR A 440 3.27 15.38 3.52
N THR A 441 3.50 15.76 2.26
CA THR A 441 2.96 17.00 1.70
C THR A 441 1.43 17.07 1.79
N GLY A 442 0.74 15.94 1.61
CA GLY A 442 -0.72 15.84 1.83
C GLY A 442 -1.11 16.13 3.27
N ASN A 443 -0.48 15.48 4.26
CA ASN A 443 -0.76 15.73 5.69
C ASN A 443 -0.54 17.20 6.08
N MET A 444 0.52 17.82 5.55
CA MET A 444 0.79 19.25 5.74
C MET A 444 -0.35 20.11 5.20
N ALA A 445 -0.84 19.80 3.99
CA ALA A 445 -1.94 20.53 3.37
C ALA A 445 -3.26 20.32 4.13
N TRP A 446 -3.55 19.11 4.59
CA TRP A 446 -4.72 18.82 5.42
C TRP A 446 -4.71 19.58 6.75
N ALA A 447 -3.58 19.59 7.47
CA ALA A 447 -3.43 20.40 8.68
C ALA A 447 -3.61 21.90 8.38
N GLY A 448 -3.05 22.37 7.27
CA GLY A 448 -3.26 23.73 6.77
C GLY A 448 -4.72 24.06 6.48
N MET A 449 -5.47 23.18 5.82
CA MET A 449 -6.91 23.33 5.60
C MET A 449 -7.67 23.38 6.93
N ALA A 450 -7.36 22.49 7.87
CA ALA A 450 -7.98 22.50 9.20
C ALA A 450 -7.78 23.84 9.92
N PHE A 451 -6.57 24.41 9.84
CA PHE A 451 -6.30 25.75 10.36
C PHE A 451 -7.08 26.85 9.62
N CYS A 452 -7.21 26.79 8.30
CA CYS A 452 -8.06 27.72 7.54
C CYS A 452 -9.53 27.66 7.99
N HIS A 453 -10.09 26.47 8.19
CA HIS A 453 -11.45 26.29 8.70
C HIS A 453 -11.61 26.82 10.13
N LEU A 454 -10.65 26.58 11.01
CA LEU A 454 -10.65 27.14 12.36
C LEU A 454 -10.53 28.66 12.35
N TYR A 455 -9.69 29.23 11.51
CA TYR A 455 -9.59 30.68 11.34
C TYR A 455 -10.91 31.28 10.87
N GLU A 456 -11.56 30.70 9.86
CA GLU A 456 -12.85 31.18 9.38
C GLU A 456 -13.93 31.09 10.47
N ALA A 457 -13.94 30.00 11.24
CA ALA A 457 -14.94 29.79 12.29
C ALA A 457 -14.73 30.65 13.55
N THR A 458 -13.48 30.99 13.88
CA THR A 458 -13.13 31.62 15.18
C THR A 458 -12.59 33.04 15.07
N GLY A 459 -12.01 33.40 13.92
CA GLY A 459 -11.24 34.64 13.75
C GLY A 459 -9.90 34.66 14.50
N ASN A 460 -9.44 33.55 15.09
CA ASN A 460 -8.16 33.50 15.80
C ASN A 460 -6.98 33.46 14.80
N GLY A 461 -6.19 34.54 14.78
CA GLY A 461 -5.04 34.71 13.88
C GLY A 461 -3.97 33.64 14.00
N ASP A 462 -3.83 32.99 15.16
CA ASP A 462 -2.84 31.92 15.37
C ASP A 462 -3.03 30.75 14.39
N TYR A 463 -4.27 30.46 14.01
CA TYR A 463 -4.57 29.43 13.01
C TYR A 463 -4.16 29.88 11.61
N LEU A 464 -4.43 31.12 11.21
CA LEU A 464 -3.97 31.64 9.92
C LEU A 464 -2.43 31.64 9.84
N ASP A 465 -1.76 32.02 10.92
CA ASP A 465 -0.29 31.97 11.01
C ASP A 465 0.23 30.53 10.91
N GLY A 466 -0.42 29.57 11.56
CA GLY A 466 -0.11 28.14 11.45
C GLY A 466 -0.30 27.60 10.03
N ALA A 467 -1.38 28.01 9.36
CA ALA A 467 -1.63 27.69 7.96
C ALA A 467 -0.52 28.26 7.06
N LEU A 468 -0.16 29.53 7.21
CA LEU A 468 0.92 30.15 6.43
C LEU A 468 2.26 29.43 6.63
N ARG A 469 2.62 29.07 7.87
CA ARG A 469 3.83 28.28 8.14
C ARG A 469 3.82 26.91 7.46
N ALA A 470 2.69 26.22 7.47
CA ALA A 470 2.55 24.93 6.79
C ALA A 470 2.70 25.09 5.27
N ALA A 471 2.12 26.15 4.71
CA ALA A 471 2.17 26.45 3.29
C ALA A 471 3.56 26.88 2.82
N ASP A 472 4.25 27.71 3.60
CA ASP A 472 5.63 28.11 3.33
C ASP A 472 6.58 26.91 3.40
N TRP A 473 6.34 25.97 4.32
CA TRP A 473 7.09 24.72 4.37
C TRP A 473 6.87 23.88 3.10
N ILE A 474 5.61 23.66 2.68
CA ILE A 474 5.29 22.95 1.43
C ILE A 474 5.98 23.62 0.24
N GLN A 475 5.85 24.94 0.12
CA GLN A 475 6.43 25.69 -0.99
C GLN A 475 7.97 25.59 -1.02
N SER A 476 8.61 25.62 0.15
CA SER A 476 10.07 25.64 0.24
C SER A 476 10.70 24.25 0.05
N ASN A 477 9.96 23.19 0.37
CA ASN A 477 10.53 21.85 0.48
C ASN A 477 9.97 20.83 -0.53
N SER A 478 8.79 21.05 -1.09
CA SER A 478 8.17 20.08 -2.01
C SER A 478 7.75 20.67 -3.35
N ALA A 479 7.81 21.99 -3.56
CA ALA A 479 7.53 22.56 -4.88
C ALA A 479 8.54 22.05 -5.91
N ASP A 480 8.06 21.60 -7.06
CA ASP A 480 8.90 20.96 -8.06
C ASP A 480 8.44 21.29 -9.48
N ASP A 481 9.39 21.71 -10.31
CA ASP A 481 9.15 22.12 -11.71
C ASP A 481 9.42 20.99 -12.70
N ARG A 482 9.89 19.82 -12.25
CA ARG A 482 10.10 18.67 -13.14
C ARG A 482 8.78 18.22 -13.75
N GLY A 483 8.80 17.90 -15.05
CA GLY A 483 7.64 17.39 -15.77
C GLY A 483 6.52 18.43 -15.86
N ALA A 484 5.34 18.08 -15.35
CA ALA A 484 4.16 18.96 -15.34
C ALA A 484 4.14 19.96 -14.17
N GLY A 485 5.22 20.08 -13.40
CA GLY A 485 5.23 20.85 -12.16
C GLY A 485 4.56 20.07 -11.01
N GLY A 486 3.97 20.79 -10.06
CA GLY A 486 3.32 20.25 -8.86
C GLY A 486 4.23 20.21 -7.62
N TYR A 487 3.86 19.35 -6.68
CA TYR A 487 4.54 19.16 -5.40
C TYR A 487 4.88 17.68 -5.16
N THR A 488 6.06 17.43 -4.61
CA THR A 488 6.58 16.10 -4.31
C THR A 488 6.02 15.53 -3.01
N GLY A 489 6.34 14.26 -2.70
CA GLY A 489 5.78 13.51 -1.57
C GLY A 489 6.20 13.99 -0.18
N GLY A 490 7.12 14.94 -0.06
CA GLY A 490 7.67 15.43 1.21
C GLY A 490 8.92 14.64 1.64
N TYR A 491 9.05 14.28 2.91
CA TYR A 491 10.19 13.52 3.44
C TYR A 491 9.75 12.19 4.05
N ALA A 492 10.51 11.14 3.76
CA ALA A 492 10.48 9.90 4.49
C ALA A 492 11.47 9.97 5.66
N ASP A 493 11.01 9.59 6.84
CA ASP A 493 11.94 9.23 7.91
C ASP A 493 12.62 7.92 7.55
N THR A 494 13.94 8.00 7.36
CA THR A 494 14.82 6.85 7.15
C THR A 494 15.83 6.74 8.27
N SER A 495 15.59 7.34 9.45
CA SER A 495 16.51 7.29 10.60
C SER A 495 16.79 5.86 11.13
N ALA A 496 16.13 4.84 10.58
CA ALA A 496 16.48 3.43 10.68
C ALA A 496 17.51 2.94 9.62
N ALA A 497 18.01 3.82 8.73
CA ALA A 497 18.96 3.53 7.68
C ALA A 497 20.40 3.75 8.17
N GLU A 498 21.26 2.78 7.92
CA GLU A 498 22.68 2.75 8.34
C GLU A 498 23.52 3.97 7.88
N ASP A 499 23.10 4.73 6.86
CA ASP A 499 23.82 5.90 6.36
C ASP A 499 23.62 7.18 7.19
N GLY A 500 22.78 7.14 8.21
CA GLY A 500 22.49 8.27 9.09
C GLY A 500 21.68 9.38 8.42
N SER A 501 21.09 9.14 7.24
CA SER A 501 20.13 10.06 6.64
C SER A 501 18.84 10.05 7.47
N GLY A 502 18.71 11.01 8.38
CA GLY A 502 17.53 11.09 9.26
C GLY A 502 16.23 11.35 8.48
N MET A 503 16.30 12.03 7.34
CA MET A 503 15.17 12.36 6.48
C MET A 503 15.60 12.31 5.01
N VAL A 504 14.86 11.59 4.18
CA VAL A 504 15.09 11.49 2.72
C VAL A 504 13.93 12.10 1.97
N GLU A 505 14.24 12.98 1.01
CA GLU A 505 13.25 13.58 0.14
C GLU A 505 12.56 12.52 -0.73
N ARG A 506 11.23 12.59 -0.78
CA ARG A 506 10.41 11.80 -1.70
C ARG A 506 10.34 12.55 -3.02
N THR A 507 11.00 12.02 -4.05
CA THR A 507 11.11 12.68 -5.35
C THR A 507 9.91 12.47 -6.27
N TRP A 508 9.01 11.54 -5.93
CA TRP A 508 7.75 11.30 -6.64
C TRP A 508 6.69 12.35 -6.27
N LYS A 509 5.66 12.50 -7.12
CA LYS A 509 4.48 13.35 -6.88
C LYS A 509 3.23 12.47 -6.79
N ALA A 510 2.39 12.68 -5.79
CA ALA A 510 1.07 12.03 -5.71
C ALA A 510 -0.02 12.99 -6.19
N THR A 511 -0.98 12.47 -6.96
CA THR A 511 -2.17 13.22 -7.38
C THR A 511 -2.97 13.68 -6.17
N GLU A 512 -3.13 12.81 -5.17
CA GLU A 512 -3.79 13.10 -3.88
C GLU A 512 -3.16 14.32 -3.20
N HIS A 513 -1.86 14.28 -2.93
CA HIS A 513 -1.16 15.39 -2.29
C HIS A 513 -1.30 16.72 -3.05
N ASN A 514 -1.33 16.69 -4.39
CA ASN A 514 -1.48 17.90 -5.19
C ASN A 514 -2.93 18.42 -5.21
N ILE A 515 -3.93 17.55 -5.05
CA ILE A 515 -5.32 17.96 -4.80
C ILE A 515 -5.38 18.70 -3.45
N ASP A 516 -4.78 18.14 -2.40
CA ASP A 516 -4.77 18.73 -1.06
C ASP A 516 -4.10 20.10 -1.06
N VAL A 517 -2.89 20.20 -1.63
CA VAL A 517 -2.14 21.47 -1.72
C VAL A 517 -2.91 22.50 -2.54
N GLY A 518 -3.48 22.10 -3.67
CA GLY A 518 -4.28 22.98 -4.53
C GLY A 518 -5.46 23.58 -3.77
N ALA A 519 -6.22 22.75 -3.05
CA ALA A 519 -7.35 23.21 -2.23
C ALA A 519 -6.89 24.11 -1.09
N PHE A 520 -5.86 23.70 -0.35
CA PHE A 520 -5.31 24.46 0.76
C PHE A 520 -4.85 25.86 0.34
N PHE A 521 -4.08 25.96 -0.74
CA PHE A 521 -3.58 27.25 -1.23
C PHE A 521 -4.70 28.12 -1.81
N SER A 522 -5.75 27.51 -2.36
CA SER A 522 -6.96 28.25 -2.75
C SER A 522 -7.67 28.87 -1.53
N MET A 523 -7.72 28.16 -0.41
CA MET A 523 -8.24 28.71 0.86
C MET A 523 -7.38 29.87 1.35
N LEU A 524 -6.05 29.74 1.32
CA LEU A 524 -5.14 30.82 1.73
C LEU A 524 -5.29 32.06 0.87
N ASN A 525 -5.42 31.92 -0.45
CA ASN A 525 -5.76 33.04 -1.33
C ASN A 525 -7.06 33.72 -0.85
N ARG A 526 -8.14 32.97 -0.64
CA ARG A 526 -9.41 33.54 -0.17
C ARG A 526 -9.27 34.29 1.16
N LEU A 527 -8.50 33.75 2.11
CA LEU A 527 -8.37 34.31 3.46
C LEU A 527 -7.41 35.51 3.52
N THR A 528 -6.38 35.56 2.66
CA THR A 528 -5.32 36.58 2.69
C THR A 528 -5.43 37.62 1.58
N GLY A 529 -6.06 37.27 0.46
CA GLY A 529 -6.06 38.05 -0.78
C GLY A 529 -4.73 38.04 -1.54
N ASP A 530 -3.74 37.24 -1.12
CA ASP A 530 -2.44 37.15 -1.77
C ASP A 530 -2.50 36.25 -3.01
N GLN A 531 -2.25 36.87 -4.16
CA GLN A 531 -2.26 36.23 -5.46
C GLN A 531 -1.15 35.17 -5.62
N ALA A 532 -0.07 35.23 -4.83
CA ALA A 532 0.95 34.17 -4.83
C ALA A 532 0.34 32.80 -4.45
N TRP A 533 -0.59 32.76 -3.50
CA TRP A 533 -1.28 31.52 -3.12
C TRP A 533 -2.20 31.02 -4.21
N LYS A 534 -2.80 31.92 -5.00
CA LYS A 534 -3.54 31.52 -6.19
C LYS A 534 -2.64 30.82 -7.20
N ASP A 535 -1.52 31.44 -7.54
CA ASP A 535 -0.62 30.93 -8.58
C ASP A 535 -0.04 29.56 -8.17
N ARG A 536 0.25 29.38 -6.88
CA ARG A 536 0.70 28.11 -6.29
C ARG A 536 -0.39 27.04 -6.25
N SER A 537 -1.65 27.43 -6.00
CA SER A 537 -2.82 26.55 -6.12
C SER A 537 -3.01 26.09 -7.57
N ASP A 538 -2.92 27.01 -8.52
CA ASP A 538 -3.01 26.71 -9.96
C ASP A 538 -1.88 25.77 -10.40
N HIS A 539 -0.66 25.90 -9.86
CA HIS A 539 0.47 24.98 -10.11
C HIS A 539 0.16 23.55 -9.68
N ALA A 540 -0.44 23.36 -8.48
CA ALA A 540 -0.84 22.04 -7.99
C ALA A 540 -1.93 21.42 -8.88
N PHE A 541 -2.98 22.18 -9.20
CA PHE A 541 -4.08 21.69 -10.04
C PHE A 541 -3.68 21.47 -11.50
N ALA A 542 -2.69 22.21 -12.02
CA ALA A 542 -2.11 21.94 -13.33
C ALA A 542 -1.49 20.53 -13.39
N PHE A 543 -0.77 20.11 -12.35
CA PHE A 543 -0.27 18.74 -12.22
C PHE A 543 -1.42 17.72 -12.18
N VAL A 544 -2.43 17.93 -11.32
CA VAL A 544 -3.61 17.03 -11.21
C VAL A 544 -4.29 16.83 -12.56
N LYS A 545 -4.42 17.89 -13.36
CA LYS A 545 -4.99 17.81 -14.71
C LYS A 545 -4.20 16.89 -15.64
N THR A 546 -2.88 16.82 -15.51
CA THR A 546 -2.04 15.92 -16.32
C THR A 546 -2.16 14.45 -15.93
N MET A 547 -2.71 14.16 -14.75
CA MET A 547 -2.93 12.79 -14.28
C MET A 547 -4.25 12.21 -14.78
N LEU A 548 -5.10 13.01 -15.45
CA LEU A 548 -6.35 12.51 -16.03
C LEU A 548 -6.01 11.55 -17.17
N SER A 549 -6.58 10.35 -17.11
CA SER A 549 -6.38 9.32 -18.11
C SER A 549 -6.76 9.81 -19.50
N ALA A 550 -6.14 9.24 -20.55
CA ALA A 550 -6.35 9.69 -21.92
C ALA A 550 -7.82 9.58 -22.40
N ASP A 551 -8.60 8.66 -21.82
CA ASP A 551 -10.02 8.48 -22.06
C ASP A 551 -10.93 9.34 -21.17
N GLY A 552 -10.34 10.13 -20.26
CA GLY A 552 -11.03 11.04 -19.33
C GLY A 552 -11.86 10.32 -18.26
N ASN A 553 -11.57 9.04 -17.99
CA ASN A 553 -12.37 8.22 -17.10
C ASN A 553 -11.88 8.22 -15.65
N HIS A 554 -10.58 8.38 -15.40
CA HIS A 554 -10.02 8.30 -14.04
C HIS A 554 -8.73 9.11 -13.95
N LEU A 555 -8.29 9.34 -12.72
CA LEU A 555 -7.00 9.93 -12.40
C LEU A 555 -6.00 8.85 -12.02
N TRP A 556 -4.78 8.96 -12.53
CA TRP A 556 -3.64 8.15 -12.11
C TRP A 556 -3.13 8.57 -10.73
N THR A 557 -2.47 7.65 -10.01
CA THR A 557 -2.02 7.89 -8.62
C THR A 557 -0.95 8.99 -8.50
N GLY A 558 -0.18 9.24 -9.57
CA GLY A 558 0.86 10.27 -9.58
C GLY A 558 2.01 9.92 -10.52
N THR A 559 3.25 10.18 -10.08
CA THR A 559 4.47 9.87 -10.83
C THR A 559 5.33 8.80 -10.16
N GLY A 560 6.26 8.21 -10.92
CA GLY A 560 7.38 7.46 -10.38
C GLY A 560 8.43 8.34 -9.70
N LEU A 561 9.54 7.70 -9.27
CA LEU A 561 10.64 8.35 -8.54
C LEU A 561 11.36 9.45 -9.33
N ASP A 562 11.25 9.45 -10.66
CA ASP A 562 11.80 10.51 -11.50
C ASP A 562 11.04 11.84 -11.38
N GLY A 563 9.85 11.81 -10.76
CA GLY A 563 8.96 12.96 -10.59
C GLY A 563 8.25 13.38 -11.88
N VAL A 564 8.31 12.56 -12.95
CA VAL A 564 7.85 12.92 -14.30
C VAL A 564 6.98 11.83 -14.92
N THR A 565 7.43 10.58 -14.89
CA THR A 565 6.72 9.47 -15.54
C THR A 565 5.46 9.13 -14.75
N VAL A 566 4.31 9.10 -15.40
CA VAL A 566 3.03 8.72 -14.76
C VAL A 566 3.12 7.31 -14.21
N ASN A 567 2.66 7.13 -12.98
CA ASN A 567 2.50 5.84 -12.34
C ASN A 567 1.07 5.32 -12.62
N GLU A 568 0.99 4.25 -13.41
CA GLU A 568 -0.27 3.59 -13.80
C GLU A 568 -0.56 2.31 -13.00
N ASP A 569 0.29 1.94 -12.04
CA ASP A 569 0.22 0.65 -11.33
C ASP A 569 -0.92 0.58 -10.31
N ALA A 570 -1.28 1.73 -9.73
CA ALA A 570 -2.36 1.86 -8.78
C ALA A 570 -3.29 3.00 -9.16
N VAL A 571 -4.59 2.81 -8.90
CA VAL A 571 -5.63 3.82 -9.08
C VAL A 571 -6.44 3.85 -7.79
N PRO A 572 -6.13 4.76 -6.86
CA PRO A 572 -6.85 4.88 -5.59
C PRO A 572 -8.16 5.65 -5.78
N GLU A 573 -9.09 5.47 -4.85
CA GLU A 573 -10.44 6.05 -4.88
C GLU A 573 -10.44 7.54 -4.51
N ASP A 574 -9.66 7.93 -3.52
CA ASP A 574 -9.53 9.30 -3.01
C ASP A 574 -9.26 10.31 -4.13
N VAL A 575 -8.28 10.07 -5.00
CA VAL A 575 -7.93 11.00 -6.09
C VAL A 575 -9.11 11.21 -7.05
N GLN A 576 -10.01 10.23 -7.16
CA GLN A 576 -11.18 10.35 -8.03
C GLN A 576 -12.18 11.31 -7.42
N THR A 577 -12.62 11.07 -6.18
CA THR A 577 -13.66 11.88 -5.54
C THR A 577 -13.14 13.24 -5.08
N TRP A 578 -11.92 13.30 -4.54
CA TRP A 578 -11.34 14.54 -4.04
C TRP A 578 -11.01 15.54 -5.15
N SER A 579 -10.65 15.08 -6.36
CA SER A 579 -10.40 15.99 -7.48
C SER A 579 -11.64 16.83 -7.81
N TYR A 580 -12.83 16.21 -7.81
CA TYR A 580 -14.08 16.92 -7.98
C TYR A 580 -14.41 17.79 -6.76
N LEU A 581 -14.29 17.27 -5.55
CA LEU A 581 -14.59 18.05 -4.33
C LEU A 581 -13.71 19.32 -4.21
N ALA A 582 -12.43 19.21 -4.54
CA ALA A 582 -11.48 20.31 -4.47
C ALA A 582 -11.71 21.37 -5.55
N THR A 583 -12.09 20.97 -6.77
CA THR A 583 -12.15 21.88 -7.93
C THR A 583 -13.57 22.29 -8.35
N LEU A 584 -14.56 21.45 -8.06
CA LEU A 584 -15.92 21.52 -8.63
C LEU A 584 -15.90 21.61 -10.17
N ASP A 585 -14.82 21.18 -10.81
CA ASP A 585 -14.68 21.21 -12.25
C ASP A 585 -15.49 20.06 -12.86
N PRO A 586 -16.43 20.33 -13.78
CA PRO A 586 -17.19 19.30 -14.49
C PRO A 586 -16.31 18.24 -15.18
N ALA A 587 -15.06 18.56 -15.50
CA ALA A 587 -14.09 17.60 -16.04
C ALA A 587 -13.87 16.37 -15.13
N TYR A 588 -14.08 16.52 -13.83
CA TYR A 588 -13.91 15.44 -12.84
C TYR A 588 -15.22 14.76 -12.43
N GLU A 589 -16.39 15.20 -12.90
CA GLU A 589 -17.66 14.51 -12.59
C GLU A 589 -17.63 13.05 -13.05
N ARG A 590 -16.99 12.78 -14.19
CA ARG A 590 -16.89 11.44 -14.76
C ARG A 590 -15.97 10.52 -13.95
N VAL A 591 -14.94 11.07 -13.28
CA VAL A 591 -14.05 10.24 -12.45
C VAL A 591 -14.76 9.75 -11.18
N VAL A 592 -15.71 10.54 -10.65
CA VAL A 592 -16.59 10.13 -9.54
C VAL A 592 -17.45 8.93 -9.94
N ASP A 593 -18.10 8.97 -11.10
CA ASP A 593 -18.91 7.83 -11.58
C ASP A 593 -18.05 6.62 -11.94
N TRP A 594 -16.83 6.83 -12.43
CA TRP A 594 -15.89 5.75 -12.70
C TRP A 594 -15.48 5.05 -11.41
N ALA A 595 -15.16 5.78 -10.34
CA ALA A 595 -14.84 5.20 -9.04
C ALA A 595 -16.02 4.37 -8.51
N ALA A 596 -17.22 4.96 -8.52
CA ALA A 596 -18.45 4.30 -8.09
C ALA A 596 -18.74 2.99 -8.82
N GLY A 597 -18.34 2.86 -10.09
CA GLY A 597 -18.52 1.64 -10.86
C GLY A 597 -17.35 0.66 -10.73
N ARG A 598 -16.11 1.14 -10.89
CA ARG A 598 -14.91 0.31 -11.04
C ARG A 598 -14.36 -0.21 -9.71
N MET A 599 -14.59 0.55 -8.64
CA MET A 599 -14.22 0.21 -7.26
C MET A 599 -15.43 -0.25 -6.44
N ALA A 600 -16.60 -0.46 -7.08
CA ALA A 600 -17.79 -0.94 -6.41
C ALA A 600 -17.49 -2.23 -5.61
N ALA A 601 -17.78 -2.20 -4.32
CA ALA A 601 -17.58 -3.29 -3.39
C ALA A 601 -18.88 -3.63 -2.66
N THR A 602 -19.06 -4.92 -2.36
CA THR A 602 -20.23 -5.42 -1.65
C THR A 602 -19.79 -6.54 -0.71
N ASP A 603 -20.07 -6.37 0.58
CA ASP A 603 -19.61 -7.27 1.64
C ASP A 603 -20.52 -7.17 2.87
N GLY A 604 -20.22 -7.93 3.91
CA GLY A 604 -20.89 -7.88 5.20
C GLY A 604 -21.93 -8.98 5.41
N PRO A 605 -22.57 -8.98 6.59
CA PRO A 605 -23.64 -9.93 6.88
C PRO A 605 -24.80 -9.75 5.89
N ALA A 606 -25.59 -10.82 5.71
CA ALA A 606 -26.80 -10.72 4.91
C ALA A 606 -27.82 -9.79 5.59
N ASP A 607 -28.37 -8.84 4.84
CA ASP A 607 -29.53 -8.06 5.27
C ASP A 607 -30.72 -9.00 5.50
N ALA A 608 -31.38 -8.87 6.65
CA ALA A 608 -32.45 -9.79 7.05
C ALA A 608 -33.71 -9.70 6.16
N THR A 609 -33.87 -8.60 5.44
CA THR A 609 -35.03 -8.32 4.57
C THR A 609 -34.76 -8.82 3.16
N THR A 610 -33.58 -8.56 2.62
CA THR A 610 -33.25 -8.81 1.20
C THR A 610 -32.44 -10.09 1.00
N GLY A 611 -31.70 -10.53 2.02
CA GLY A 611 -30.76 -11.65 1.94
C GLY A 611 -29.43 -11.31 1.24
N GLU A 612 -29.27 -10.08 0.76
CA GLU A 612 -28.05 -9.59 0.09
C GLU A 612 -27.03 -9.06 1.10
N PRO A 613 -25.74 -8.97 0.77
CA PRO A 613 -24.75 -8.38 1.67
C PRO A 613 -25.11 -6.93 2.02
N MET A 614 -25.01 -6.60 3.30
CA MET A 614 -25.51 -5.36 3.88
C MET A 614 -24.72 -4.11 3.50
N PHE A 615 -23.43 -4.24 3.18
CA PHE A 615 -22.57 -3.11 2.86
C PHE A 615 -22.39 -3.00 1.35
N LYS A 616 -22.74 -1.84 0.80
CA LYS A 616 -22.57 -1.48 -0.62
C LYS A 616 -21.87 -0.14 -0.70
N GLY A 617 -20.69 -0.09 -1.31
CA GLY A 617 -19.87 1.12 -1.37
C GLY A 617 -18.71 0.95 -2.34
N VAL A 618 -17.57 1.54 -2.01
CA VAL A 618 -16.33 1.43 -2.79
C VAL A 618 -15.21 0.80 -1.96
N SER A 619 -14.27 0.13 -2.62
CA SER A 619 -12.98 -0.23 -2.03
C SER A 619 -11.96 0.90 -2.23
N PHE A 620 -10.78 0.78 -1.60
CA PHE A 620 -9.67 1.73 -1.82
C PHE A 620 -9.25 1.80 -3.30
N GLY A 621 -9.26 0.67 -3.99
CA GLY A 621 -8.85 0.60 -5.38
C GLY A 621 -9.41 -0.60 -6.10
N ALA A 622 -9.30 -0.55 -7.42
CA ALA A 622 -9.84 -1.54 -8.33
C ALA A 622 -9.16 -2.93 -8.26
N MET A 623 -8.02 -3.04 -7.55
CA MET A 623 -7.25 -4.28 -7.38
C MET A 623 -7.88 -5.24 -6.36
N ASP A 624 -8.54 -4.71 -5.34
CA ASP A 624 -9.25 -5.49 -4.33
C ASP A 624 -10.61 -4.84 -4.04
N THR A 625 -11.66 -5.44 -4.58
CA THR A 625 -13.07 -5.05 -4.36
C THR A 625 -13.78 -6.05 -3.46
N SER A 626 -13.03 -6.88 -2.73
CA SER A 626 -13.59 -7.92 -1.84
C SER A 626 -14.22 -7.35 -0.57
N LYS A 627 -13.91 -6.09 -0.22
CA LYS A 627 -14.38 -5.43 1.00
C LYS A 627 -14.71 -3.97 0.70
N VAL A 628 -15.65 -3.44 1.47
CA VAL A 628 -16.01 -2.02 1.42
C VAL A 628 -15.03 -1.24 2.30
N TRP A 629 -14.44 -0.20 1.72
CA TRP A 629 -13.70 0.83 2.45
C TRP A 629 -14.67 1.94 2.82
N PHE A 630 -14.92 2.12 4.11
CA PHE A 630 -16.01 3.00 4.55
C PHE A 630 -15.64 4.48 4.46
N GLU A 631 -14.37 4.84 4.59
CA GLU A 631 -13.92 6.22 4.38
C GLU A 631 -14.09 6.66 2.92
N GLY A 632 -13.58 5.88 1.95
CA GLY A 632 -13.83 6.14 0.52
C GLY A 632 -15.32 6.15 0.15
N THR A 633 -16.11 5.32 0.83
CA THR A 633 -17.58 5.35 0.68
C THR A 633 -18.18 6.68 1.15
N ALA A 634 -17.65 7.28 2.22
CA ALA A 634 -18.03 8.61 2.68
C ALA A 634 -17.51 9.73 1.75
N HIS A 635 -16.33 9.57 1.11
CA HIS A 635 -15.88 10.49 0.06
C HIS A 635 -16.87 10.55 -1.10
N LEU A 636 -17.26 9.37 -1.61
CA LEU A 636 -18.21 9.25 -2.71
C LEU A 636 -19.60 9.79 -2.35
N LEU A 637 -20.07 9.54 -1.12
CA LEU A 637 -21.30 10.14 -0.61
C LEU A 637 -21.21 11.68 -0.63
N THR A 638 -20.12 12.24 -0.11
CA THR A 638 -19.88 13.70 -0.13
C THR A 638 -19.88 14.24 -1.56
N ALA A 639 -19.23 13.54 -2.50
CA ALA A 639 -19.22 13.93 -3.91
C ALA A 639 -20.63 13.94 -4.52
N TYR A 640 -21.50 12.98 -4.18
CA TYR A 640 -22.89 12.98 -4.63
C TYR A 640 -23.72 14.12 -4.01
N HIS A 641 -23.52 14.44 -2.73
CA HIS A 641 -24.14 15.62 -2.12
C HIS A 641 -23.74 16.91 -2.84
N VAL A 642 -22.44 17.09 -3.08
CA VAL A 642 -21.89 18.30 -3.69
C VAL A 642 -22.28 18.43 -5.17
N ARG A 643 -22.25 17.32 -5.92
CA ARG A 643 -22.61 17.29 -7.34
C ARG A 643 -24.11 17.48 -7.54
N ASN A 644 -24.93 16.90 -6.67
CA ASN A 644 -26.39 16.89 -6.72
C ASN A 644 -26.95 16.63 -8.14
N GLY A 645 -26.34 15.68 -8.85
CA GLY A 645 -26.69 15.32 -10.21
C GLY A 645 -27.93 14.44 -10.28
N THR A 646 -28.43 14.22 -11.51
CA THR A 646 -29.56 13.31 -11.72
C THR A 646 -29.20 11.89 -11.28
N GLY A 647 -29.95 11.36 -10.30
CA GLY A 647 -29.74 10.03 -9.73
C GLY A 647 -28.79 9.98 -8.54
N ASP A 648 -28.09 11.07 -8.21
CA ASP A 648 -27.15 11.11 -7.08
C ASP A 648 -27.87 10.92 -5.76
N ALA A 649 -29.07 11.51 -5.56
CA ALA A 649 -29.88 11.30 -4.36
C ALA A 649 -30.19 9.82 -4.08
N ALA A 650 -30.46 9.02 -5.11
CA ALA A 650 -30.73 7.60 -4.95
C ALA A 650 -29.44 6.81 -4.60
N LYS A 651 -28.34 7.13 -5.27
CA LYS A 651 -27.03 6.50 -5.00
C LYS A 651 -26.52 6.85 -3.61
N ALA A 652 -26.62 8.12 -3.23
CA ALA A 652 -26.24 8.61 -1.92
C ALA A 652 -27.06 7.99 -0.79
N ALA A 653 -28.37 7.78 -0.97
CA ALA A 653 -29.19 7.07 0.02
C ALA A 653 -28.68 5.65 0.31
N VAL A 654 -28.14 4.94 -0.71
CA VAL A 654 -27.50 3.64 -0.52
C VAL A 654 -26.21 3.76 0.30
N LEU A 655 -25.34 4.72 -0.04
CA LEU A 655 -24.06 4.89 0.67
C LEU A 655 -24.27 5.35 2.11
N GLN A 656 -25.19 6.29 2.34
CA GLN A 656 -25.62 6.74 3.65
C GLN A 656 -26.10 5.57 4.50
N LYS A 657 -26.97 4.72 3.93
CA LYS A 657 -27.45 3.51 4.61
C LYS A 657 -26.34 2.50 4.89
N THR A 658 -25.38 2.33 3.98
CA THR A 658 -24.19 1.50 4.20
C THR A 658 -23.37 1.99 5.39
N LEU A 659 -23.14 3.30 5.52
CA LEU A 659 -22.37 3.87 6.64
C LEU A 659 -23.10 3.70 7.98
N GLU A 660 -24.42 3.92 8.02
CA GLU A 660 -25.25 3.64 9.21
C GLU A 660 -25.21 2.15 9.62
N ASN A 661 -25.27 1.26 8.63
CA ASN A 661 -25.18 -0.17 8.87
C ASN A 661 -23.78 -0.55 9.35
N ALA A 662 -22.72 0.05 8.79
CA ALA A 662 -21.34 -0.20 9.21
C ALA A 662 -21.13 0.20 10.68
N GLN A 663 -21.69 1.34 11.10
CA GLN A 663 -21.62 1.83 12.49
C GLN A 663 -22.16 0.83 13.52
N THR A 664 -23.10 -0.03 13.13
CA THR A 664 -23.85 -0.90 14.05
C THR A 664 -23.65 -2.40 13.80
N SER A 665 -23.17 -2.79 12.62
CA SER A 665 -23.14 -4.18 12.17
C SER A 665 -21.80 -4.62 11.56
N ALA A 666 -20.84 -3.71 11.33
CA ALA A 666 -19.51 -4.13 10.89
C ALA A 666 -18.75 -4.86 12.03
N PRO A 667 -17.77 -5.73 11.73
CA PRO A 667 -16.95 -6.34 12.77
C PRO A 667 -16.28 -5.27 13.64
N HIS A 668 -16.23 -5.51 14.95
CA HIS A 668 -15.61 -4.62 15.94
C HIS A 668 -16.24 -3.22 16.06
N ASN A 669 -17.47 -3.04 15.58
CA ASN A 669 -18.24 -1.83 15.84
C ASN A 669 -18.55 -1.65 17.34
N ASP A 670 -18.81 -0.41 17.74
CA ASP A 670 -19.31 -0.06 19.09
C ASP A 670 -20.65 0.69 19.04
N GLY A 671 -21.34 0.66 17.89
CA GLY A 671 -22.56 1.41 17.65
C GLY A 671 -22.37 2.91 17.47
N ARG A 672 -21.12 3.42 17.45
CA ARG A 672 -20.81 4.86 17.43
C ARG A 672 -19.80 5.25 16.37
N ALA A 673 -18.63 4.60 16.32
CA ALA A 673 -17.61 4.87 15.32
C ALA A 673 -17.92 4.19 13.98
N ILE A 674 -17.31 4.70 12.91
CA ILE A 674 -17.17 3.98 11.65
C ILE A 674 -15.85 3.18 11.70
N VAL A 675 -15.91 1.92 11.28
CA VAL A 675 -14.70 1.10 11.10
C VAL A 675 -14.06 1.40 9.75
N ALA A 676 -12.75 1.18 9.58
CA ALA A 676 -12.08 1.52 8.33
C ALA A 676 -12.56 0.65 7.15
N ALA A 677 -12.69 -0.66 7.34
CA ALA A 677 -13.14 -1.59 6.29
C ALA A 677 -14.15 -2.62 6.80
N SER A 678 -14.95 -3.19 5.90
CA SER A 678 -15.95 -4.23 6.22
C SER A 678 -15.35 -5.54 6.75
N GLY A 679 -14.03 -5.73 6.58
CA GLY A 679 -13.27 -6.88 7.08
C GLY A 679 -11.76 -6.62 7.04
N ASP A 680 -11.00 -7.54 7.62
CA ASP A 680 -9.53 -7.43 7.71
C ASP A 680 -8.81 -7.73 6.38
N GLY A 681 -7.74 -6.98 6.11
CA GLY A 681 -6.87 -7.23 4.97
C GLY A 681 -7.51 -6.83 3.64
N LEU A 682 -8.10 -5.64 3.59
CA LEU A 682 -8.41 -4.98 2.32
C LEU A 682 -7.12 -4.41 1.74
N ASP A 683 -6.71 -4.88 0.56
CA ASP A 683 -5.46 -4.47 -0.08
C ASP A 683 -5.58 -3.10 -0.74
N THR A 684 -4.70 -2.18 -0.36
CA THR A 684 -4.59 -0.85 -1.00
C THR A 684 -3.91 -0.93 -2.38
N GLY A 685 -3.21 -2.02 -2.65
CA GLY A 685 -2.32 -2.19 -3.80
C GLY A 685 -1.05 -1.34 -3.72
N GLN A 686 -0.81 -0.66 -2.60
CA GLN A 686 0.36 0.19 -2.36
C GLN A 686 1.28 -0.37 -1.26
N GLY A 687 1.00 -1.57 -0.75
CA GLY A 687 1.80 -2.25 0.27
C GLY A 687 1.14 -2.30 1.65
N ASP A 688 0.11 -1.47 1.86
CA ASP A 688 -0.65 -1.39 3.11
C ASP A 688 -2.01 -2.10 3.02
N LEU A 689 -2.56 -2.42 4.19
CA LEU A 689 -3.85 -3.09 4.34
C LEU A 689 -4.77 -2.30 5.27
N TYR A 690 -6.05 -2.21 4.92
CA TYR A 690 -7.09 -1.77 5.85
C TYR A 690 -7.68 -2.95 6.64
N TYR A 691 -8.14 -2.64 7.84
CA TYR A 691 -8.67 -3.59 8.81
C TYR A 691 -10.05 -3.18 9.31
N ALA A 692 -10.82 -4.15 9.81
CA ALA A 692 -12.09 -3.89 10.48
C ALA A 692 -11.84 -3.40 11.91
N SER A 693 -11.32 -2.18 12.02
CA SER A 693 -11.05 -1.51 13.29
C SER A 693 -11.67 -0.12 13.25
N ARG A 694 -12.14 0.37 14.39
CA ARG A 694 -12.74 1.71 14.47
C ARG A 694 -11.69 2.74 14.12
N HIS A 695 -12.06 3.71 13.30
CA HIS A 695 -11.14 4.67 12.72
C HIS A 695 -11.69 6.08 12.82
N THR A 696 -10.87 6.98 13.37
CA THR A 696 -11.25 8.36 13.64
C THR A 696 -11.40 9.17 12.35
N GLY A 697 -10.56 8.93 11.34
CA GLY A 697 -10.70 9.50 9.99
C GLY A 697 -12.00 9.11 9.30
N ALA A 698 -12.30 7.81 9.21
CA ALA A 698 -13.54 7.31 8.62
C ALA A 698 -14.79 7.84 9.34
N THR A 699 -14.72 8.00 10.67
CA THR A 699 -15.81 8.58 11.47
C THR A 699 -15.99 10.07 11.18
N ALA A 700 -14.91 10.83 11.07
CA ALA A 700 -14.95 12.24 10.71
C ALA A 700 -15.49 12.47 9.29
N TRP A 701 -15.07 11.65 8.32
CA TRP A 701 -15.62 11.68 6.97
C TRP A 701 -17.11 11.36 6.91
N TYR A 702 -17.58 10.40 7.70
CA TYR A 702 -19.02 10.14 7.83
C TYR A 702 -19.79 11.36 8.35
N LEU A 703 -19.25 12.08 9.33
CA LEU A 703 -19.87 13.30 9.87
C LEU A 703 -19.94 14.44 8.84
N LEU A 704 -18.93 14.56 7.97
CA LEU A 704 -18.93 15.51 6.85
C LEU A 704 -19.93 15.10 5.76
N ALA A 705 -19.84 13.85 5.31
CA ALA A 705 -20.68 13.28 4.27
C ALA A 705 -22.17 13.33 4.65
N GLY A 706 -22.47 13.07 5.93
CA GLY A 706 -23.83 13.07 6.46
C GLY A 706 -24.54 14.43 6.42
N VAL A 707 -23.86 15.53 6.10
CA VAL A 707 -24.48 16.84 5.83
C VAL A 707 -24.02 17.45 4.50
N GLY A 708 -23.38 16.66 3.65
CA GLY A 708 -22.80 17.14 2.40
C GLY A 708 -21.73 18.22 2.57
N ALA A 709 -21.06 18.30 3.73
CA ALA A 709 -20.03 19.30 3.98
C ALA A 709 -18.76 18.96 3.19
N ASN A 710 -18.33 19.88 2.31
CA ASN A 710 -17.11 19.71 1.53
C ASN A 710 -15.89 20.23 2.33
N PRO A 711 -14.93 19.36 2.73
CA PRO A 711 -13.77 19.79 3.50
C PRO A 711 -12.75 20.58 2.69
N PHE A 712 -12.75 20.46 1.35
CA PHE A 712 -11.83 21.18 0.47
C PHE A 712 -12.27 22.62 0.16
N ARG A 713 -13.36 23.10 0.77
CA ARG A 713 -13.92 24.44 0.55
C ARG A 713 -14.33 25.09 1.87
N LEU A 714 -13.90 26.34 2.07
CA LEU A 714 -14.34 27.23 3.17
C LEU A 714 -15.84 27.54 3.07
#